data_AF-A0AAN7LMH8-F1
#
_entry.id   AF-A0AAN7LMH8-F1
#
_cell.length_a   1.000
_cell.length_b   1.000
_cell.length_c   1.000
_cell.angle_alpha   90.00
_cell.angle_beta   90.00
_cell.angle_gamma   90.00
#
_symmetry.space_group_name_H-M   'P 1'
#
loop_
_entity.id
_entity.type
_entity.pdbx_description
1 polymer ?
#
loop_
_entity_poly.entity_id
_entity_poly.type
_entity_poly.pdbx_seq_one_letter_code
_entity_poly.pdbx_strand_id
1 'polypeptide(L)'
;MKTFAGVYDSAVMWAAGNGTLPRRGLEFTMSLKGPMICTMDSGVSSRGIFYEDNPLQKSSNVFMLQIILLILAHRIVYFLLRPLKQTKFVCSVLAGILIGPQVLGRLHVFGKKGLFPEKEMVTTSTVASLGIVYFIFLVAVKMDVMMLHHTAKRAITIGSLSVIVPFAATVGATFLHPLSGNQSGMFRLLFASGMSVTRFANAADAFDELDLLTCQQSQLVLSAAMLSEVFTWLSLIAGICYRHRHISMIPAWILFTVVSTSAVAFALRVSAAKVIRKLNRKGVLQVNEMLITSIMVIALLTAFLTDLIGSLHLGILIMGLILPDGPPLGSAITGRAEYMVKEFLMPVFYVLVGYSTDISSVHWKDFVAIAEFIGIGFCGKFLAAMIGALACRYDLPNAVMIGLMLNVKGPIDLYLLMRWKNQKDVTEATHAILVLWHILITAAVTPLIQKLYADIEERAMWKRKSIRAIQTSSNYEEFRIICCVHGMDNVPGIISLLEASNGRSTADWISPVSAVVVHLNDLVGRAAPVVVRNDKQERRIQTNKSDAIAHEFESYTRRSDNPVAGLRNFTVVAPYKTMHENVCHIAQAEAATLIVLPYWKKINGSGAGDGGDAGEAAIRHFNCHVLGCNPCAVGILVNKGLGRCMGSNAFAAAVHVAVIFTGGQDDREALAYAERMMAHPMVHVTLLKLLVRCPREYVEDMLEKKLDDAMVQEFRARGMDFGCGRAEYYEDAAVDPMGTMDAIRRLGDHYNLVITGRQSSLITSMFERSLDTMTSWGDDPELGIIGDFIASEDYNGGKTSALIMHRYPSKMTESGKRLIVDYYDECLLVRSV
;
A
#
# COMPACT_ATOMS: atom_id res chain seq x y z
N MET A 1 -50.37 20.05 -44.52
CA MET A 1 -50.53 19.09 -43.41
C MET A 1 -51.58 18.00 -43.68
N LYS A 2 -51.75 17.49 -44.93
CA LYS A 2 -52.65 16.36 -45.24
C LYS A 2 -52.16 15.40 -46.35
N THR A 3 -50.88 15.45 -46.73
CA THR A 3 -50.33 14.62 -47.83
C THR A 3 -49.15 13.73 -47.45
N PHE A 4 -48.74 13.69 -46.18
CA PHE A 4 -47.66 12.79 -45.71
C PHE A 4 -48.14 11.61 -44.85
N ALA A 5 -49.45 11.44 -44.68
CA ALA A 5 -50.03 10.35 -43.87
C ALA A 5 -50.30 9.05 -44.65
N GLY A 6 -50.19 9.04 -45.98
CA GLY A 6 -50.55 7.86 -46.81
C GLY A 6 -49.41 6.87 -47.12
N VAL A 7 -48.15 7.23 -46.84
CA VAL A 7 -46.98 6.42 -47.25
C VAL A 7 -46.49 5.50 -46.12
N TYR A 8 -46.88 5.75 -44.87
CA TYR A 8 -46.47 4.92 -43.74
C TYR A 8 -47.39 3.70 -43.49
N ASP A 9 -48.69 3.78 -43.82
CA ASP A 9 -49.62 2.65 -43.64
C ASP A 9 -49.45 1.54 -44.68
N SER A 10 -48.81 1.83 -45.82
CA SER A 10 -48.60 0.84 -46.88
C SER A 10 -47.38 -0.07 -46.63
N ALA A 11 -46.45 0.31 -45.75
CA ALA A 11 -45.29 -0.51 -45.39
C ALA A 11 -45.61 -1.56 -44.31
N VAL A 12 -46.60 -1.30 -43.45
CA VAL A 12 -46.97 -2.22 -42.36
C VAL A 12 -47.90 -3.35 -42.83
N MET A 13 -48.62 -3.16 -43.94
CA MET A 13 -49.48 -4.20 -44.53
C MET A 13 -48.78 -5.13 -45.54
N TRP A 14 -47.53 -4.85 -45.94
CA TRP A 14 -46.83 -5.59 -47.01
C TRP A 14 -45.93 -6.73 -46.51
N ALA A 15 -45.87 -6.97 -45.20
CA ALA A 15 -45.14 -8.11 -44.62
C ALA A 15 -46.00 -9.40 -44.51
N ALA A 16 -47.26 -9.37 -44.95
CA ALA A 16 -48.17 -10.51 -44.96
C ALA A 16 -48.75 -10.73 -46.36
N GLY A 17 -47.96 -11.26 -47.30
CA GLY A 17 -48.49 -11.64 -48.61
C GLY A 17 -47.43 -12.12 -49.59
N ASN A 18 -47.52 -13.41 -49.95
CA ASN A 18 -46.77 -14.04 -51.05
C ASN A 18 -46.90 -13.24 -52.36
N GLY A 19 -45.78 -12.89 -52.99
CA GLY A 19 -45.75 -12.36 -54.34
C GLY A 19 -44.32 -12.25 -54.89
N THR A 20 -43.95 -13.16 -55.79
CA THR A 20 -42.72 -13.11 -56.58
C THR A 20 -42.88 -12.17 -57.78
N LEU A 21 -41.82 -11.41 -58.14
CA LEU A 21 -41.29 -11.19 -59.52
C LEU A 21 -40.20 -10.09 -59.59
N PRO A 22 -39.39 -10.00 -60.67
CA PRO A 22 -37.94 -10.19 -60.59
C PRO A 22 -37.15 -8.89 -60.78
N ARG A 23 -35.93 -8.81 -60.21
CA ARG A 23 -34.81 -8.06 -60.81
C ARG A 23 -33.49 -8.42 -60.13
N ARG A 24 -32.50 -8.66 -60.99
CA ARG A 24 -31.12 -9.05 -60.68
C ARG A 24 -30.48 -8.16 -59.60
N GLY A 25 -29.95 -8.78 -58.55
CA GLY A 25 -29.06 -8.17 -57.57
C GLY A 25 -29.02 -9.02 -56.31
N LEU A 26 -27.83 -9.53 -55.94
CA LEU A 26 -27.56 -10.48 -54.87
C LEU A 26 -28.54 -10.41 -53.67
N GLU A 27 -29.31 -11.47 -53.45
CA GLU A 27 -29.99 -11.71 -52.18
C GLU A 27 -28.96 -12.16 -51.13
N PHE A 28 -28.58 -11.25 -50.23
CA PHE A 28 -28.11 -11.64 -48.91
C PHE A 28 -29.33 -11.97 -48.06
N THR A 29 -29.70 -13.25 -48.00
CA THR A 29 -30.65 -13.76 -47.01
C THR A 29 -29.97 -13.78 -45.64
N MET A 30 -29.91 -12.62 -45.00
CA MET A 30 -29.47 -12.52 -43.61
C MET A 30 -30.60 -13.05 -42.73
N SER A 31 -30.54 -14.34 -42.38
CA SER A 31 -31.42 -14.96 -41.39
C SER A 31 -31.15 -14.35 -40.01
N LEU A 32 -31.78 -13.21 -39.72
CA LEU A 32 -31.75 -12.54 -38.42
C LEU A 32 -32.56 -13.35 -37.40
N LYS A 33 -32.00 -14.45 -36.91
CA LYS A 33 -32.53 -15.16 -35.74
C LYS A 33 -32.08 -14.45 -34.46
N GLY A 34 -32.86 -13.45 -34.03
CA GLY A 34 -32.70 -12.77 -32.74
C GLY A 34 -33.87 -11.81 -32.45
N PRO A 35 -34.12 -11.44 -31.18
CA PRO A 35 -35.12 -10.43 -30.86
C PRO A 35 -34.69 -9.08 -31.45
N MET A 36 -35.48 -8.53 -32.37
CA MET A 36 -35.26 -7.20 -32.91
C MET A 36 -35.93 -6.15 -32.01
N ILE A 37 -35.15 -5.20 -31.51
CA ILE A 37 -35.67 -4.03 -30.81
C ILE A 37 -35.74 -2.89 -31.83
N CYS A 38 -36.92 -2.67 -32.40
CA CYS A 38 -37.19 -1.48 -33.20
C CYS A 38 -37.44 -0.30 -32.25
N THR A 39 -36.55 0.69 -32.25
CA THR A 39 -36.70 1.91 -31.44
C THR A 39 -36.68 3.15 -32.32
N MET A 40 -37.53 4.12 -32.00
CA MET A 40 -37.42 5.48 -32.54
C MET A 40 -36.10 6.11 -32.07
N ASP A 41 -35.41 6.82 -32.96
CA ASP A 41 -34.18 7.53 -32.61
C ASP A 41 -34.52 8.80 -31.82
N SER A 42 -34.53 8.67 -30.49
CA SER A 42 -34.58 9.78 -29.55
C SER A 42 -33.22 10.49 -29.59
N GLY A 43 -33.10 11.53 -30.41
CA GLY A 43 -31.84 12.23 -30.69
C GLY A 43 -30.91 12.49 -29.49
N VAL A 44 -29.61 12.61 -29.76
CA VAL A 44 -28.52 12.55 -28.76
C VAL A 44 -28.61 13.67 -27.71
N SER A 45 -28.93 14.89 -28.12
CA SER A 45 -28.97 16.08 -27.26
C SER A 45 -30.37 16.66 -27.12
N SER A 46 -30.65 17.24 -25.93
CA SER A 46 -31.88 17.99 -25.70
C SER A 46 -31.73 19.44 -26.13
N ARG A 47 -32.81 20.04 -26.62
CA ARG A 47 -32.87 21.51 -26.85
C ARG A 47 -33.01 22.29 -25.53
N GLY A 48 -33.33 21.60 -24.43
CA GLY A 48 -33.49 22.16 -23.10
C GLY A 48 -34.96 22.25 -22.66
N ILE A 49 -35.17 22.25 -21.35
CA ILE A 49 -36.51 22.30 -20.72
C ILE A 49 -37.29 23.56 -21.14
N PHE A 50 -36.58 24.66 -21.39
CA PHE A 50 -37.16 25.92 -21.87
C PHE A 50 -37.74 25.86 -23.29
N TYR A 51 -37.45 24.80 -24.05
CA TYR A 51 -38.04 24.53 -25.37
C TYR A 51 -39.08 23.39 -25.32
N GLU A 52 -39.62 23.10 -24.13
CA GLU A 52 -40.58 22.02 -23.87
C GLU A 52 -40.07 20.61 -24.25
N ASP A 53 -38.76 20.45 -24.42
CA ASP A 53 -38.13 19.16 -24.70
C ASP A 53 -37.85 18.43 -23.37
N ASN A 54 -38.29 17.17 -23.25
CA ASN A 54 -38.07 16.40 -22.03
C ASN A 54 -36.65 15.82 -22.03
N PRO A 55 -35.73 16.30 -21.17
CA PRO A 55 -34.34 15.85 -21.17
C PRO A 55 -34.22 14.38 -20.77
N LEU A 56 -35.18 13.83 -20.02
CA LEU A 56 -35.18 12.43 -19.57
C LEU A 56 -35.57 11.44 -20.69
N GLN A 57 -35.93 11.93 -21.87
CA GLN A 57 -36.17 11.10 -23.06
C GLN A 57 -34.97 11.08 -24.01
N LYS A 58 -33.89 11.82 -23.71
CA LYS A 58 -32.69 11.93 -24.56
C LYS A 58 -31.53 11.12 -23.98
N SER A 59 -30.80 10.46 -24.87
CA SER A 59 -29.76 9.49 -24.51
C SER A 59 -28.65 10.07 -23.64
N SER A 60 -28.07 11.23 -24.00
CA SER A 60 -26.92 11.75 -23.25
C SER A 60 -27.28 12.20 -21.83
N ASN A 61 -28.45 12.81 -21.64
CA ASN A 61 -28.89 13.32 -20.34
C ASN A 61 -29.24 12.18 -19.38
N VAL A 62 -29.93 11.15 -19.90
CA VAL A 62 -30.21 9.93 -19.13
C VAL A 62 -28.92 9.23 -18.75
N PHE A 63 -27.96 9.11 -19.67
CA PHE A 63 -26.66 8.51 -19.39
C PHE A 63 -25.87 9.25 -18.29
N MET A 64 -25.81 10.58 -18.34
CA MET A 64 -25.17 11.38 -17.28
C MET A 64 -25.86 11.17 -15.92
N LEU A 65 -27.18 11.20 -15.89
CA LEU A 65 -27.95 10.98 -14.66
C LEU A 65 -27.80 9.56 -14.12
N GLN A 66 -27.73 8.55 -15.00
CA GLN A 66 -27.41 7.17 -14.64
C GLN A 66 -26.05 7.10 -13.96
N ILE A 67 -24.98 7.63 -14.56
CA ILE A 67 -23.64 7.61 -13.95
C ILE A 67 -23.65 8.27 -12.55
N ILE A 68 -24.27 9.44 -12.42
CA ILE A 68 -24.37 10.16 -11.13
C ILE A 68 -25.01 9.24 -10.08
N LEU A 69 -26.12 8.58 -10.39
CA LEU A 69 -26.81 7.70 -9.46
C LEU A 69 -26.02 6.43 -9.13
N LEU A 70 -25.39 5.80 -10.13
CA LEU A 70 -24.59 4.59 -9.93
C LEU A 70 -23.43 4.89 -8.96
N ILE A 71 -22.71 6.01 -9.17
CA ILE A 71 -21.60 6.43 -8.32
C ILE A 71 -22.09 6.84 -6.92
N LEU A 72 -23.17 7.62 -6.84
CA LEU A 72 -23.73 8.06 -5.55
C LEU A 72 -24.20 6.87 -4.70
N ALA A 73 -24.90 5.92 -5.31
CA ALA A 73 -25.35 4.70 -4.63
C ALA A 73 -24.17 3.86 -4.14
N HIS A 74 -23.12 3.69 -4.97
CA HIS A 74 -21.89 3.05 -4.55
C HIS A 74 -21.28 3.75 -3.31
N ARG A 75 -21.14 5.09 -3.35
CA ARG A 75 -20.55 5.85 -2.23
C ARG A 75 -21.36 5.72 -0.95
N ILE A 76 -22.70 5.76 -1.03
CA ILE A 76 -23.59 5.60 0.13
C ILE A 76 -23.42 4.19 0.73
N VAL A 77 -23.51 3.15 -0.09
CA VAL A 77 -23.36 1.75 0.39
C VAL A 77 -21.97 1.52 0.96
N TYR A 78 -20.92 2.04 0.32
CA TYR A 78 -19.56 1.96 0.82
C TYR A 78 -19.40 2.67 2.17
N PHE A 79 -19.98 3.87 2.34
CA PHE A 79 -19.97 4.59 3.60
C PHE A 79 -20.64 3.80 4.73
N LEU A 80 -21.79 3.16 4.45
CA LEU A 80 -22.52 2.34 5.41
C LEU A 80 -21.78 1.04 5.79
N LEU A 81 -21.11 0.40 4.83
CA LEU A 81 -20.40 -0.86 5.05
C LEU A 81 -18.93 -0.68 5.45
N ARG A 82 -18.42 0.56 5.49
CA ARG A 82 -17.05 0.90 5.91
C ARG A 82 -16.66 0.28 7.26
N PRO A 83 -17.52 0.26 8.30
CA PRO A 83 -17.17 -0.36 9.59
C PRO A 83 -16.91 -1.87 9.51
N LEU A 84 -17.48 -2.55 8.51
CA LEU A 84 -17.34 -4.00 8.30
C LEU A 84 -16.07 -4.37 7.52
N LYS A 85 -15.22 -3.39 7.17
CA LYS A 85 -13.98 -3.57 6.40
C LYS A 85 -14.18 -4.34 5.08
N GLN A 86 -15.32 -4.13 4.43
CA GLN A 86 -15.64 -4.74 3.14
C GLN A 86 -14.92 -4.04 1.99
N THR A 87 -14.58 -4.77 0.94
CA THR A 87 -13.96 -4.20 -0.27
C THR A 87 -14.94 -3.33 -1.05
N LYS A 88 -14.41 -2.34 -1.79
CA LYS A 88 -15.20 -1.50 -2.70
C LYS A 88 -15.95 -2.36 -3.73
N PHE A 89 -15.35 -3.46 -4.17
CA PHE A 89 -15.95 -4.47 -5.02
C PHE A 89 -17.31 -4.97 -4.48
N VAL A 90 -17.35 -5.47 -3.24
CA VAL A 90 -18.58 -6.01 -2.61
C VAL A 90 -19.64 -4.91 -2.50
N CYS A 91 -19.24 -3.73 -2.02
CA CYS A 91 -20.15 -2.60 -1.82
C CYS A 91 -20.81 -2.13 -3.13
N SER A 92 -20.03 -2.08 -4.23
CA SER A 92 -20.52 -1.62 -5.53
C SER A 92 -21.53 -2.58 -6.15
N VAL A 93 -21.28 -3.89 -6.09
CA VAL A 93 -22.23 -4.86 -6.64
C VAL A 93 -23.52 -4.90 -5.81
N LEU A 94 -23.42 -4.79 -4.49
CA LEU A 94 -24.59 -4.67 -3.62
C LEU A 94 -25.40 -3.40 -3.92
N ALA A 95 -24.73 -2.26 -4.16
CA ALA A 95 -25.40 -1.04 -4.60
C ALA A 95 -26.15 -1.25 -5.92
N GLY A 96 -25.57 -2.00 -6.87
CA GLY A 96 -26.24 -2.39 -8.11
C GLY A 96 -27.48 -3.25 -7.89
N ILE A 97 -27.42 -4.20 -6.97
CA ILE A 97 -28.58 -5.04 -6.61
C ILE A 97 -29.70 -4.17 -6.00
N LEU A 98 -29.35 -3.17 -5.17
CA LEU A 98 -30.31 -2.24 -4.56
C LEU A 98 -30.93 -1.27 -5.58
N ILE A 99 -30.15 -0.80 -6.56
CA ILE A 99 -30.69 0.04 -7.66
C ILE A 99 -31.50 -0.80 -8.65
N GLY A 100 -31.19 -2.10 -8.74
CA GLY A 100 -31.81 -3.04 -9.66
C GLY A 100 -33.35 -3.00 -9.65
N PRO A 101 -33.97 -3.57 -10.70
CA PRO A 101 -35.43 -3.59 -10.87
C PRO A 101 -36.19 -4.20 -9.68
N GLN A 102 -35.49 -4.94 -8.82
CA GLN A 102 -36.04 -5.67 -7.68
C GLN A 102 -36.23 -4.85 -6.41
N VAL A 103 -35.51 -3.74 -6.22
CA VAL A 103 -35.58 -2.92 -5.00
C VAL A 103 -36.02 -1.50 -5.36
N LEU A 104 -35.11 -0.62 -5.78
CA LEU A 104 -35.48 0.75 -6.18
C LEU A 104 -36.20 0.78 -7.53
N GLY A 105 -35.85 -0.09 -8.48
CA GLY A 105 -36.46 -0.11 -9.80
C GLY A 105 -37.92 -0.59 -9.85
N ARG A 106 -38.52 -0.96 -8.69
CA ARG A 106 -39.97 -1.13 -8.55
C ARG A 106 -40.73 0.19 -8.65
N LEU A 107 -40.08 1.30 -8.30
CA LEU A 107 -40.63 2.64 -8.45
C LEU A 107 -40.67 3.00 -9.94
N HIS A 108 -41.83 3.46 -10.43
CA HIS A 108 -42.03 3.76 -11.86
C HIS A 108 -40.98 4.72 -12.45
N VAL A 109 -40.44 5.64 -11.64
CA VAL A 109 -39.41 6.61 -12.01
C VAL A 109 -38.03 5.97 -12.21
N PHE A 110 -37.69 4.97 -11.39
CA PHE A 110 -36.38 4.30 -11.40
C PHE A 110 -36.40 2.95 -12.14
N GLY A 111 -37.57 2.50 -12.59
CA GLY A 111 -37.71 1.24 -13.34
C GLY A 111 -37.39 1.38 -14.83
N LYS A 112 -37.64 0.29 -15.56
CA LYS A 112 -37.37 0.15 -17.01
C LYS A 112 -38.03 1.21 -17.92
N LYS A 113 -39.10 1.86 -17.43
CA LYS A 113 -39.84 2.91 -18.17
C LYS A 113 -39.38 4.34 -17.86
N GLY A 114 -38.56 4.51 -16.84
CA GLY A 114 -38.06 5.80 -16.39
C GLY A 114 -36.57 5.93 -16.70
N LEU A 115 -35.74 5.87 -15.65
CA LEU A 115 -34.33 6.24 -15.73
C LEU A 115 -33.38 5.15 -16.21
N PHE A 116 -33.79 3.87 -16.20
CA PHE A 116 -32.99 2.74 -16.69
C PHE A 116 -33.68 2.00 -17.86
N PRO A 117 -33.94 2.67 -18.99
CA PRO A 117 -34.46 2.00 -20.17
C PRO A 117 -33.39 1.09 -20.80
N GLU A 118 -33.83 -0.05 -21.33
CA GLU A 118 -32.94 -1.08 -21.90
C GLU A 118 -32.04 -0.54 -23.04
N LYS A 119 -32.50 0.49 -23.76
CA LYS A 119 -31.73 1.19 -24.81
C LYS A 119 -30.47 1.86 -24.25
N GLU A 120 -30.62 2.66 -23.20
CA GLU A 120 -29.52 3.45 -22.63
C GLU A 120 -28.53 2.58 -21.84
N MET A 121 -29.01 1.45 -21.32
CA MET A 121 -28.15 0.45 -20.68
C MET A 121 -27.08 -0.13 -21.60
N VAL A 122 -27.31 -0.15 -22.92
CA VAL A 122 -26.28 -0.58 -23.88
C VAL A 122 -25.08 0.37 -23.85
N THR A 123 -25.31 1.68 -23.84
CA THR A 123 -24.26 2.71 -23.71
C THR A 123 -23.54 2.60 -22.37
N THR A 124 -24.27 2.39 -21.28
CA THR A 124 -23.67 2.16 -19.96
C THR A 124 -22.85 0.87 -19.91
N SER A 125 -23.30 -0.18 -20.59
CA SER A 125 -22.56 -1.44 -20.69
C SER A 125 -21.29 -1.33 -21.52
N THR A 126 -21.25 -0.53 -22.56
CA THR A 126 -20.03 -0.34 -23.37
C THR A 126 -18.98 0.44 -22.58
N VAL A 127 -19.38 1.50 -21.86
CA VAL A 127 -18.47 2.25 -20.98
C VAL A 127 -17.95 1.38 -19.82
N ALA A 128 -18.82 0.56 -19.22
CA ALA A 128 -18.42 -0.40 -18.20
C ALA A 128 -17.38 -1.42 -18.71
N SER A 129 -17.57 -1.95 -19.92
CA SER A 129 -16.61 -2.85 -20.56
C SER A 129 -15.26 -2.17 -20.84
N LEU A 130 -15.26 -0.89 -21.25
CA LEU A 130 -14.02 -0.13 -21.40
C LEU A 130 -13.31 0.06 -20.05
N GLY A 131 -14.08 0.28 -18.98
CA GLY A 131 -13.59 0.38 -17.60
C GLY A 131 -12.80 -0.86 -17.18
N ILE A 132 -13.37 -2.06 -17.37
CA ILE A 132 -12.68 -3.29 -16.98
C ILE A 132 -11.41 -3.53 -17.81
N VAL A 133 -11.42 -3.17 -19.10
CA VAL A 133 -10.24 -3.28 -19.98
C VAL A 133 -9.09 -2.44 -19.43
N TYR A 134 -9.32 -1.14 -19.19
CA TYR A 134 -8.27 -0.28 -18.63
C TYR A 134 -7.90 -0.62 -17.19
N PHE A 135 -8.82 -1.18 -16.41
CA PHE A 135 -8.51 -1.67 -15.08
C PHE A 135 -7.51 -2.83 -15.12
N ILE A 136 -7.73 -3.84 -15.98
CA ILE A 136 -6.78 -4.96 -16.15
C ILE A 136 -5.41 -4.42 -16.57
N PHE A 137 -5.37 -3.44 -17.48
CA PHE A 137 -4.13 -2.79 -17.89
C PHE A 137 -3.38 -2.16 -16.72
N LEU A 138 -4.06 -1.31 -15.93
CA LEU A 138 -3.42 -0.58 -14.84
C LEU A 138 -2.95 -1.49 -13.72
N VAL A 139 -3.75 -2.50 -13.36
CA VAL A 139 -3.34 -3.51 -12.38
C VAL A 139 -2.11 -4.24 -12.88
N ALA A 140 -2.05 -4.61 -14.16
CA ALA A 140 -0.88 -5.27 -14.75
C ALA A 140 0.37 -4.38 -14.80
N VAL A 141 0.23 -3.09 -15.15
CA VAL A 141 1.33 -2.13 -15.17
C VAL A 141 1.94 -1.96 -13.79
N LYS A 142 1.14 -1.95 -12.72
CA LYS A 142 1.66 -1.79 -11.35
C LYS A 142 2.58 -2.92 -10.89
N MET A 143 2.53 -4.10 -11.51
CA MET A 143 3.11 -5.33 -10.96
C MET A 143 4.57 -5.52 -11.33
N ASP A 144 5.41 -5.80 -10.33
CA ASP A 144 6.80 -6.18 -10.55
C ASP A 144 6.94 -7.67 -10.89
N VAL A 145 7.17 -7.95 -12.18
CA VAL A 145 7.34 -9.30 -12.71
C VAL A 145 8.60 -10.00 -12.14
N MET A 146 9.63 -9.25 -11.74
CA MET A 146 10.86 -9.83 -11.20
C MET A 146 10.64 -10.49 -9.85
N MET A 147 9.84 -9.88 -8.98
CA MET A 147 9.48 -10.47 -7.68
C MET A 147 8.68 -11.77 -7.85
N LEU A 148 7.78 -11.81 -8.84
CA LEU A 148 6.99 -13.01 -9.16
C LEU A 148 7.87 -14.16 -9.66
N HIS A 149 8.91 -13.84 -10.44
CA HIS A 149 9.86 -14.84 -10.92
C HIS A 149 10.64 -15.50 -9.77
N HIS A 150 11.03 -14.74 -8.75
CA HIS A 150 11.80 -15.26 -7.61
C HIS A 150 11.04 -16.33 -6.80
N THR A 151 9.71 -16.25 -6.77
CA THR A 151 8.82 -17.19 -6.05
C THR A 151 8.26 -18.31 -6.94
N ALA A 152 8.53 -18.28 -8.25
CA ALA A 152 7.92 -19.14 -9.26
C ALA A 152 8.07 -20.64 -8.97
N LYS A 153 9.23 -21.10 -8.46
CA LYS A 153 9.47 -22.53 -8.20
C LYS A 153 8.47 -23.10 -7.19
N ARG A 154 8.18 -22.36 -6.11
CA ARG A 154 7.19 -22.76 -5.10
C ARG A 154 5.77 -22.54 -5.61
N ALA A 155 5.57 -21.47 -6.40
CA ALA A 155 4.30 -21.14 -7.01
C ALA A 155 3.80 -22.21 -7.98
N ILE A 156 4.70 -22.91 -8.69
CA ILE A 156 4.32 -24.01 -9.60
C ILE A 156 3.62 -25.13 -8.84
N THR A 157 4.15 -25.55 -7.69
CA THR A 157 3.55 -26.61 -6.87
C THR A 157 2.18 -26.20 -6.34
N ILE A 158 2.07 -25.00 -5.76
CA ILE A 158 0.82 -24.50 -5.16
C ILE A 158 -0.21 -24.22 -6.26
N GLY A 159 0.19 -23.50 -7.31
CA GLY A 159 -0.67 -23.10 -8.43
C GLY A 159 -1.24 -24.30 -9.18
N SER A 160 -0.40 -25.27 -9.57
CA SER A 160 -0.88 -26.48 -10.26
C SER A 160 -1.85 -27.29 -9.41
N LEU A 161 -1.55 -27.51 -8.13
CA LEU A 161 -2.42 -28.24 -7.22
C LEU A 161 -3.75 -27.50 -7.00
N SER A 162 -3.69 -26.18 -6.83
CA SER A 162 -4.87 -25.31 -6.62
C SER A 162 -5.78 -25.18 -7.84
N VAL A 163 -5.36 -25.65 -9.02
CA VAL A 163 -6.19 -25.69 -10.24
C VAL A 163 -6.66 -27.11 -10.51
N ILE A 164 -5.75 -28.09 -10.52
CA ILE A 164 -6.04 -29.47 -10.92
C ILE A 164 -7.03 -30.13 -9.95
N VAL A 165 -6.82 -29.97 -8.63
CA VAL A 165 -7.66 -30.60 -7.61
C VAL A 165 -9.11 -30.08 -7.64
N PRO A 166 -9.38 -28.77 -7.53
CA PRO A 166 -10.75 -28.28 -7.63
C PRO A 166 -11.37 -28.51 -9.01
N PHE A 167 -10.57 -28.52 -10.09
CA PHE A 167 -11.09 -28.84 -11.42
C PHE A 167 -11.58 -30.29 -11.49
N ALA A 168 -10.76 -31.25 -11.06
CA ALA A 168 -11.16 -32.65 -11.01
C ALA A 168 -12.35 -32.88 -10.07
N ALA A 169 -12.36 -32.23 -8.90
CA ALA A 169 -13.44 -32.33 -7.93
C ALA A 169 -14.77 -31.77 -8.47
N THR A 170 -14.75 -30.58 -9.07
CA THR A 170 -15.96 -29.96 -9.64
C THR A 170 -16.45 -30.70 -10.87
N VAL A 171 -15.56 -31.14 -11.78
CA VAL A 171 -15.94 -32.00 -12.91
C VAL A 171 -16.57 -33.28 -12.40
N GLY A 172 -15.94 -33.99 -11.46
CA GLY A 172 -16.46 -35.22 -10.86
C GLY A 172 -17.84 -35.03 -10.23
N ALA A 173 -18.02 -33.95 -9.45
CA ALA A 173 -19.31 -33.60 -8.86
C ALA A 173 -20.38 -33.39 -9.95
N THR A 174 -20.07 -32.64 -11.01
CA THR A 174 -21.03 -32.39 -12.10
C THR A 174 -21.35 -33.63 -12.96
N PHE A 175 -20.52 -34.68 -12.90
CA PHE A 175 -20.81 -35.97 -13.50
C PHE A 175 -21.75 -36.83 -12.64
N LEU A 176 -21.62 -36.75 -11.32
CA LEU A 176 -22.49 -37.46 -10.37
C LEU A 176 -23.88 -36.82 -10.29
N HIS A 177 -23.93 -35.48 -10.25
CA HIS A 177 -25.15 -34.71 -10.20
C HIS A 177 -25.15 -33.67 -11.32
N PRO A 178 -26.03 -33.78 -12.33
CA PRO A 178 -26.10 -32.79 -13.40
C PRO A 178 -26.65 -31.46 -12.87
N LEU A 179 -25.99 -30.36 -13.22
CA LEU A 179 -26.46 -29.00 -12.94
C LEU A 179 -27.88 -28.81 -13.51
N SER A 180 -28.79 -28.23 -12.71
CA SER A 180 -30.14 -27.90 -13.17
C SER A 180 -30.05 -26.95 -14.37
N GLY A 181 -30.66 -27.36 -15.51
CA GLY A 181 -30.59 -26.62 -16.77
C GLY A 181 -29.75 -27.26 -17.89
N ASN A 182 -29.19 -28.47 -17.67
CA ASN A 182 -28.52 -29.35 -18.64
C ASN A 182 -28.10 -28.71 -19.99
N GLN A 183 -27.12 -27.82 -19.94
CA GLN A 183 -26.37 -27.39 -21.12
C GLN A 183 -25.21 -28.38 -21.33
N SER A 184 -24.91 -28.69 -22.60
CA SER A 184 -23.86 -29.57 -23.14
C SER A 184 -22.68 -29.93 -22.21
N GLY A 185 -22.08 -31.11 -22.39
CA GLY A 185 -20.86 -31.53 -21.65
C GLY A 185 -19.70 -30.52 -21.69
N MET A 186 -19.65 -29.67 -22.72
CA MET A 186 -18.71 -28.54 -22.81
C MET A 186 -18.95 -27.47 -21.73
N PHE A 187 -20.21 -27.13 -21.42
CA PHE A 187 -20.54 -26.14 -20.39
C PHE A 187 -20.09 -26.61 -19.01
N ARG A 188 -20.18 -27.92 -18.70
CA ARG A 188 -19.65 -28.49 -17.44
C ARG A 188 -18.15 -28.26 -17.29
N LEU A 189 -17.38 -28.47 -18.36
CA LEU A 189 -15.93 -28.26 -18.36
C LEU A 189 -15.57 -26.76 -18.22
N LEU A 190 -16.30 -25.87 -18.89
CA LEU A 190 -16.13 -24.42 -18.78
C LEU A 190 -16.51 -23.90 -17.39
N PHE A 191 -17.56 -24.45 -16.79
CA PHE A 191 -17.99 -24.14 -15.43
C PHE A 191 -16.91 -24.55 -14.41
N ALA A 192 -16.44 -25.79 -14.50
CA ALA A 192 -15.39 -26.31 -13.63
C ALA A 192 -14.08 -25.50 -13.75
N SER A 193 -13.69 -25.11 -14.98
CA SER A 193 -12.50 -24.27 -15.16
C SER A 193 -12.68 -22.87 -14.57
N GLY A 194 -13.84 -22.25 -14.76
CA GLY A 194 -14.18 -20.95 -14.17
C GLY A 194 -14.17 -20.95 -12.64
N MET A 195 -14.58 -22.04 -11.99
CA MET A 195 -14.55 -22.14 -10.53
C MET A 195 -13.14 -22.42 -9.97
N SER A 196 -12.30 -23.12 -10.73
CA SER A 196 -10.99 -23.58 -10.26
C SER A 196 -9.90 -22.52 -10.36
N VAL A 197 -9.93 -21.70 -11.42
CA VAL A 197 -8.89 -20.70 -11.71
C VAL A 197 -8.95 -19.51 -10.74
N THR A 198 -7.79 -18.97 -10.37
CA THR A 198 -7.66 -17.62 -9.80
C THR A 198 -7.22 -16.66 -10.89
N ARG A 199 -7.85 -15.49 -11.00
CA ARG A 199 -7.41 -14.46 -11.96
C ARG A 199 -6.35 -13.59 -11.33
N PHE A 200 -5.24 -13.40 -12.03
CA PHE A 200 -4.09 -12.66 -11.52
C PHE A 200 -4.48 -11.22 -11.14
N ALA A 201 -5.14 -10.50 -12.05
CA ALA A 201 -5.51 -9.11 -11.82
C ALA A 201 -6.59 -8.95 -10.71
N ASN A 202 -7.44 -9.97 -10.48
CA ASN A 202 -8.38 -9.95 -9.35
C ASN A 202 -7.64 -10.06 -8.01
N ALA A 203 -6.71 -11.01 -7.89
CA ALA A 203 -5.91 -11.19 -6.69
C ALA A 203 -5.00 -9.97 -6.44
N ALA A 204 -4.40 -9.43 -7.50
CA ALA A 204 -3.54 -8.25 -7.45
C ALA A 204 -4.26 -7.00 -6.94
N ASP A 205 -5.45 -6.70 -7.49
CA ASP A 205 -6.24 -5.54 -7.02
C ASP A 205 -6.74 -5.74 -5.59
N ALA A 206 -7.15 -6.95 -5.23
CA ALA A 206 -7.56 -7.23 -3.85
C ALA A 206 -6.41 -7.08 -2.86
N PHE A 207 -5.19 -7.51 -3.19
CA PHE A 207 -4.03 -7.31 -2.30
C PHE A 207 -3.54 -5.87 -2.28
N ASP A 208 -3.70 -5.12 -3.38
CA ASP A 208 -3.49 -3.66 -3.44
C ASP A 208 -4.45 -2.94 -2.48
N GLU A 209 -5.75 -3.28 -2.50
CA GLU A 209 -6.76 -2.69 -1.62
C GLU A 209 -6.56 -3.04 -0.13
N LEU A 210 -5.94 -4.20 0.15
CA LEU A 210 -5.65 -4.65 1.51
C LEU A 210 -4.26 -4.22 2.02
N ASP A 211 -3.47 -3.51 1.21
CA ASP A 211 -2.07 -3.16 1.49
C ASP A 211 -1.15 -4.38 1.72
N LEU A 212 -1.53 -5.55 1.19
CA LEU A 212 -0.78 -6.81 1.34
C LEU A 212 0.05 -7.17 0.11
N LEU A 213 0.09 -6.32 -0.91
CA LEU A 213 0.66 -6.62 -2.22
C LEU A 213 2.17 -6.96 -2.19
N THR A 214 2.86 -6.48 -1.17
CA THR A 214 4.31 -6.58 -0.97
C THR A 214 4.70 -7.83 -0.18
N CYS A 215 3.73 -8.42 0.52
CA CYS A 215 3.90 -9.57 1.39
C CYS A 215 4.46 -10.79 0.63
N GLN A 216 5.36 -11.55 1.25
CA GLN A 216 5.96 -12.73 0.60
C GLN A 216 4.88 -13.77 0.20
N GLN A 217 3.87 -13.95 1.04
CA GLN A 217 2.77 -14.87 0.83
C GLN A 217 1.85 -14.40 -0.30
N SER A 218 1.61 -13.10 -0.45
CA SER A 218 0.80 -12.55 -1.55
C SER A 218 1.54 -12.64 -2.89
N GLN A 219 2.87 -12.38 -2.93
CA GLN A 219 3.69 -12.57 -4.14
C GLN A 219 3.67 -14.03 -4.63
N LEU A 220 3.68 -14.99 -3.70
CA LEU A 220 3.54 -16.41 -4.01
C LEU A 220 2.17 -16.74 -4.60
N VAL A 221 1.10 -16.14 -4.06
CA VAL A 221 -0.27 -16.32 -4.58
C VAL A 221 -0.41 -15.68 -5.96
N LEU A 222 0.17 -14.50 -6.18
CA LEU A 222 0.16 -13.82 -7.47
C LEU A 222 0.89 -14.62 -8.56
N SER A 223 2.06 -15.15 -8.25
CA SER A 223 2.79 -16.03 -9.18
C SER A 223 2.02 -17.32 -9.46
N ALA A 224 1.35 -17.90 -8.46
CA ALA A 224 0.44 -19.04 -8.66
C ALA A 224 -0.78 -18.66 -9.53
N ALA A 225 -1.34 -17.47 -9.36
CA ALA A 225 -2.46 -16.97 -10.15
C ALA A 225 -2.08 -16.70 -11.62
N MET A 226 -0.83 -16.27 -11.89
CA MET A 226 -0.33 -16.17 -13.27
C MET A 226 -0.28 -17.53 -13.96
N LEU A 227 0.06 -18.60 -13.24
CA LEU A 227 0.05 -19.95 -13.80
C LEU A 227 -1.39 -20.42 -14.11
N SER A 228 -2.37 -20.03 -13.28
CA SER A 228 -3.77 -20.37 -13.56
C SER A 228 -4.38 -19.58 -14.73
N GLU A 229 -3.87 -18.39 -15.04
CA GLU A 229 -4.21 -17.69 -16.29
C GLU A 229 -3.82 -18.53 -17.52
N VAL A 230 -2.62 -19.14 -17.52
CA VAL A 230 -2.19 -20.05 -18.61
C VAL A 230 -3.16 -21.23 -18.76
N PHE A 231 -3.59 -21.82 -17.65
CA PHE A 231 -4.59 -22.90 -17.67
C PHE A 231 -5.93 -22.45 -18.25
N THR A 232 -6.34 -21.21 -17.97
CA THR A 232 -7.59 -20.63 -18.53
C THR A 232 -7.54 -20.60 -20.04
N TRP A 233 -6.39 -20.28 -20.63
CA TRP A 233 -6.25 -20.21 -22.09
C TRP A 233 -6.31 -21.59 -22.71
N LEU A 234 -5.65 -22.57 -22.09
CA LEU A 234 -5.71 -23.96 -22.52
C LEU A 234 -7.15 -24.48 -22.47
N SER A 235 -7.89 -24.18 -21.40
CA SER A 235 -9.31 -24.53 -21.26
C SER A 235 -10.18 -23.85 -22.31
N LEU A 236 -9.94 -22.58 -22.61
CA LEU A 236 -10.68 -21.82 -23.64
C LEU A 236 -10.45 -22.40 -25.04
N ILE A 237 -9.19 -22.64 -25.43
CA ILE A 237 -8.83 -23.23 -26.72
C ILE A 237 -9.47 -24.62 -26.86
N ALA A 238 -9.37 -25.44 -25.81
CA ALA A 238 -10.02 -26.75 -25.80
C ALA A 238 -11.55 -26.65 -26.00
N GLY A 239 -12.20 -25.66 -25.37
CA GLY A 239 -13.63 -25.39 -25.55
C GLY A 239 -13.99 -24.99 -26.99
N ILE A 240 -13.20 -24.12 -27.61
CA ILE A 240 -13.41 -23.69 -29.02
C ILE A 240 -13.21 -24.88 -29.97
N CYS A 241 -12.12 -25.63 -29.83
CA CYS A 241 -11.85 -26.79 -30.67
C CYS A 241 -12.91 -27.89 -30.52
N TYR A 242 -13.42 -28.10 -29.30
CA TYR A 242 -14.53 -29.01 -29.04
C TYR A 242 -15.81 -28.56 -29.76
N ARG A 243 -16.15 -27.27 -29.66
CA ARG A 243 -17.35 -26.69 -30.31
C ARG A 243 -17.32 -26.83 -31.83
N HIS A 244 -16.16 -26.61 -32.45
CA HIS A 244 -15.99 -26.71 -33.90
C HIS A 244 -15.63 -28.13 -34.39
N ARG A 245 -15.62 -29.15 -33.51
CA ARG A 245 -15.28 -30.55 -33.82
C ARG A 245 -13.89 -30.75 -34.45
N HIS A 246 -12.97 -29.80 -34.29
CA HIS A 246 -11.59 -29.87 -34.79
C HIS A 246 -10.61 -30.31 -33.68
N ILE A 247 -10.93 -31.40 -32.98
CA ILE A 247 -10.18 -31.87 -31.80
C ILE A 247 -8.75 -32.29 -32.17
N SER A 248 -8.52 -32.83 -33.37
CA SER A 248 -7.18 -33.23 -33.84
C SER A 248 -6.21 -32.06 -34.03
N MET A 249 -6.71 -30.82 -34.18
CA MET A 249 -5.88 -29.64 -34.40
C MET A 249 -5.48 -28.93 -33.09
N ILE A 250 -5.97 -29.37 -31.92
CA ILE A 250 -5.70 -28.73 -30.63
C ILE A 250 -4.20 -28.44 -30.40
N PRO A 251 -3.26 -29.40 -30.62
CA PRO A 251 -1.84 -29.14 -30.38
C PRO A 251 -1.27 -28.04 -31.29
N ALA A 252 -1.72 -27.97 -32.55
CA ALA A 252 -1.28 -26.97 -33.51
C ALA A 252 -1.80 -25.57 -33.15
N TRP A 253 -3.04 -25.46 -32.69
CA TRP A 253 -3.61 -24.19 -32.21
C TRP A 253 -2.95 -23.70 -30.92
N ILE A 254 -2.64 -24.61 -29.99
CA ILE A 254 -1.88 -24.28 -28.77
C ILE A 254 -0.48 -23.78 -29.15
N LEU A 255 0.22 -24.50 -30.04
CA LEU A 255 1.55 -24.07 -30.48
C LEU A 255 1.50 -22.70 -31.17
N PHE A 256 0.56 -22.49 -32.08
CA PHE A 256 0.39 -21.22 -32.79
C PHE A 256 0.10 -20.05 -31.84
N THR A 257 -0.77 -20.25 -30.85
CA THR A 257 -1.11 -19.21 -29.86
C THR A 257 0.07 -18.89 -28.95
N VAL A 258 0.83 -19.88 -28.49
CA VAL A 258 2.03 -19.67 -27.68
C VAL A 258 3.11 -18.93 -28.47
N VAL A 259 3.39 -19.35 -29.71
CA VAL A 259 4.41 -18.72 -30.57
C VAL A 259 4.00 -17.29 -30.94
N SER A 260 2.76 -17.07 -31.37
CA SER A 260 2.27 -15.73 -31.73
C SER A 260 2.26 -14.78 -30.52
N THR A 261 1.80 -15.24 -29.36
CA THR A 261 1.75 -14.42 -28.14
C THR A 261 3.15 -14.08 -27.65
N SER A 262 4.08 -15.04 -27.64
CA SER A 262 5.48 -14.81 -27.24
C SER A 262 6.20 -13.87 -28.22
N ALA A 263 5.97 -14.00 -29.52
CA ALA A 263 6.52 -13.09 -30.53
C ALA A 263 6.01 -11.65 -30.34
N VAL A 264 4.71 -11.46 -30.11
CA VAL A 264 4.12 -10.15 -29.83
C VAL A 264 4.67 -9.58 -28.52
N ALA A 265 4.74 -10.40 -27.46
CA ALA A 265 5.30 -9.97 -26.17
C ALA A 265 6.78 -9.56 -26.30
N PHE A 266 7.57 -10.29 -27.08
CA PHE A 266 8.95 -9.95 -27.37
C PHE A 266 9.07 -8.63 -28.15
N ALA A 267 8.27 -8.46 -29.19
CA ALA A 267 8.26 -7.22 -29.99
C ALA A 267 7.86 -5.99 -29.15
N LEU A 268 6.86 -6.14 -28.29
CA LEU A 268 6.43 -5.09 -27.35
C LEU A 268 7.52 -4.77 -26.32
N ARG A 269 8.18 -5.79 -25.74
CA ARG A 269 9.31 -5.60 -24.82
C ARG A 269 10.47 -4.85 -25.46
N VAL A 270 10.88 -5.24 -26.67
CA VAL A 270 11.97 -4.57 -27.40
C VAL A 270 11.60 -3.11 -27.69
N SER A 271 10.35 -2.85 -28.08
CA SER A 271 9.87 -1.51 -28.38
C SER A 271 9.82 -0.63 -27.12
N ALA A 272 9.28 -1.15 -26.01
CA ALA A 272 9.25 -0.47 -24.72
C ALA A 272 10.67 -0.14 -24.24
N ALA A 273 11.61 -1.10 -24.31
CA ALA A 273 13.00 -0.89 -23.92
C ALA A 273 13.69 0.20 -24.76
N LYS A 274 13.42 0.26 -26.08
CA LYS A 274 13.93 1.34 -26.95
C LYS A 274 13.39 2.70 -26.55
N VAL A 275 12.09 2.80 -26.26
CA VAL A 275 11.43 4.04 -25.81
C VAL A 275 12.05 4.51 -24.50
N ILE A 276 12.17 3.63 -23.50
CA ILE A 276 12.75 3.94 -22.19
C ILE A 276 14.19 4.44 -22.31
N ARG A 277 15.03 3.76 -23.10
CA ARG A 277 16.42 4.22 -23.34
C ARG A 277 16.48 5.60 -23.99
N LYS A 278 15.53 5.92 -24.89
CA LYS A 278 15.46 7.23 -25.55
C LYS A 278 15.02 8.33 -24.59
N LEU A 279 14.10 8.04 -23.67
CA LEU A 279 13.70 8.95 -22.59
C LEU A 279 14.88 9.23 -21.64
N ASN A 280 15.56 8.18 -21.15
CA ASN A 280 16.70 8.34 -20.25
C ASN A 280 17.86 9.13 -20.88
N ARG A 281 18.13 8.94 -22.17
CA ARG A 281 19.18 9.70 -22.89
C ARG A 281 18.89 11.19 -23.01
N LYS A 282 17.62 11.59 -23.04
CA LYS A 282 17.24 13.01 -23.19
C LYS A 282 17.24 13.77 -21.87
N GLY A 283 17.42 13.10 -20.72
CA GLY A 283 17.31 13.74 -19.40
C GLY A 283 15.91 14.30 -19.09
N VAL A 284 14.92 14.03 -19.94
CA VAL A 284 13.56 14.53 -19.79
C VAL A 284 12.78 13.54 -18.93
N LEU A 285 12.63 13.86 -17.64
CA LEU A 285 11.76 13.12 -16.71
C LEU A 285 10.27 13.33 -17.00
N GLN A 286 9.91 14.36 -17.76
CA GLN A 286 8.51 14.61 -18.10
C GLN A 286 8.10 13.73 -19.28
N VAL A 287 7.38 12.66 -18.95
CA VAL A 287 6.69 11.85 -19.95
C VAL A 287 5.68 12.74 -20.69
N ASN A 288 5.90 12.95 -21.99
CA ASN A 288 4.98 13.69 -22.84
C ASN A 288 3.58 13.06 -22.80
N GLU A 289 2.53 13.89 -22.74
CA GLU A 289 1.13 13.45 -22.82
C GLU A 289 0.86 12.55 -24.03
N MET A 290 1.45 12.89 -25.18
CA MET A 290 1.34 12.09 -26.40
C MET A 290 1.84 10.64 -26.23
N LEU A 291 2.84 10.39 -25.37
CA LEU A 291 3.33 9.04 -25.14
C LEU A 291 2.34 8.23 -24.30
N ILE A 292 1.76 8.84 -23.27
CA ILE A 292 0.77 8.18 -22.40
C ILE A 292 -0.49 7.86 -23.20
N THR A 293 -0.98 8.80 -24.01
CA THR A 293 -2.15 8.56 -24.88
C THR A 293 -1.85 7.47 -25.91
N SER A 294 -0.67 7.47 -26.53
CA SER A 294 -0.25 6.41 -27.46
C SER A 294 -0.25 5.03 -26.79
N ILE A 295 0.24 4.92 -25.56
CA ILE A 295 0.26 3.66 -24.81
C ILE A 295 -1.16 3.19 -24.49
N MET A 296 -2.06 4.09 -24.07
CA MET A 296 -3.47 3.77 -23.81
C MET A 296 -4.20 3.30 -25.07
N VAL A 297 -3.88 3.86 -26.24
CA VAL A 297 -4.42 3.41 -27.54
C VAL A 297 -3.86 2.04 -27.93
N ILE A 298 -2.55 1.80 -27.73
CA ILE A 298 -1.94 0.48 -27.99
C ILE A 298 -2.55 -0.58 -27.06
N ALA A 299 -2.78 -0.26 -25.79
CA ALA A 299 -3.44 -1.17 -24.84
C ALA A 299 -4.87 -1.52 -25.30
N LEU A 300 -5.62 -0.55 -25.82
CA LEU A 300 -6.95 -0.83 -26.38
C LEU A 300 -6.87 -1.67 -27.66
N LEU A 301 -5.87 -1.43 -28.51
CA LEU A 301 -5.62 -2.23 -29.71
C LEU A 301 -5.30 -3.69 -29.36
N THR A 302 -4.49 -3.95 -28.33
CA THR A 302 -4.19 -5.33 -27.89
C THR A 302 -5.41 -6.02 -27.28
N ALA A 303 -6.25 -5.29 -26.55
CA ALA A 303 -7.54 -5.79 -26.08
C ALA A 303 -8.44 -6.19 -27.25
N PHE A 304 -8.59 -5.30 -28.25
CA PHE A 304 -9.38 -5.56 -29.45
C PHE A 304 -8.90 -6.80 -30.22
N LEU A 305 -7.59 -6.89 -30.49
CA LEU A 305 -7.02 -8.03 -31.21
C LEU A 305 -7.21 -9.35 -30.46
N THR A 306 -7.17 -9.34 -29.13
CA THR A 306 -7.38 -10.56 -28.34
C THR A 306 -8.84 -10.96 -28.20
N ASP A 307 -9.76 -10.00 -28.15
CA ASP A 307 -11.20 -10.31 -28.17
C ASP A 307 -11.66 -10.86 -29.54
N LEU A 308 -11.04 -10.43 -30.66
CA LEU A 308 -11.26 -11.05 -31.98
C LEU A 308 -10.91 -12.55 -32.00
N ILE A 309 -9.89 -12.95 -31.24
CA ILE A 309 -9.50 -14.36 -31.08
C ILE A 309 -10.48 -15.10 -30.13
N GLY A 310 -11.32 -14.36 -29.41
CA GLY A 310 -12.25 -14.87 -28.41
C GLY A 310 -11.64 -14.98 -27.01
N SER A 311 -10.42 -14.48 -26.82
CA SER A 311 -9.65 -14.49 -25.57
C SER A 311 -10.11 -13.36 -24.64
N LEU A 312 -10.36 -13.67 -23.35
CA LEU A 312 -10.94 -12.73 -22.38
C LEU A 312 -9.93 -11.64 -21.95
N HIS A 313 -9.67 -10.65 -22.82
CA HIS A 313 -8.83 -9.47 -22.58
C HIS A 313 -7.39 -9.76 -22.10
N LEU A 314 -6.80 -10.84 -22.59
CA LEU A 314 -5.46 -11.27 -22.13
C LEU A 314 -4.33 -10.46 -22.77
N GLY A 315 -4.54 -9.91 -23.97
CA GLY A 315 -3.54 -9.09 -24.65
C GLY A 315 -3.24 -7.80 -23.88
N ILE A 316 -4.22 -7.26 -23.18
CA ILE A 316 -4.03 -6.05 -22.38
C ILE A 316 -3.33 -6.33 -21.05
N LEU A 317 -3.56 -7.51 -20.45
CA LEU A 317 -2.80 -7.98 -19.29
C LEU A 317 -1.31 -8.12 -19.64
N ILE A 318 -1.00 -8.79 -20.76
CA ILE A 318 0.37 -8.95 -21.25
C ILE A 318 1.02 -7.60 -21.55
N MET A 319 0.29 -6.70 -22.21
CA MET A 319 0.77 -5.35 -22.50
C MET A 319 1.14 -4.61 -21.20
N GLY A 320 0.30 -4.69 -20.17
CA GLY A 320 0.58 -4.08 -18.87
C GLY A 320 1.83 -4.66 -18.19
N LEU A 321 1.96 -5.99 -18.13
CA LEU A 321 3.11 -6.68 -17.53
C LEU A 321 4.45 -6.47 -18.26
N ILE A 322 4.39 -6.06 -19.53
CA ILE A 322 5.57 -5.74 -20.33
C ILE A 322 6.10 -4.34 -20.00
N LEU A 323 5.21 -3.43 -19.63
CA LEU A 323 5.61 -2.08 -19.21
C LEU A 323 6.27 -2.16 -17.83
N PRO A 324 7.35 -1.38 -17.60
CA PRO A 324 7.92 -1.29 -16.27
C PRO A 324 6.92 -0.59 -15.35
N ASP A 325 6.72 -1.15 -14.16
CA ASP A 325 5.92 -0.63 -13.07
C ASP A 325 6.42 0.73 -12.55
N GLY A 326 7.72 0.98 -12.66
CA GLY A 326 8.38 2.14 -12.08
C GLY A 326 8.47 3.44 -12.87
N PRO A 327 9.07 4.46 -12.25
CA PRO A 327 9.45 5.68 -12.94
C PRO A 327 10.45 5.40 -14.07
N PRO A 328 10.38 6.17 -15.18
CA PRO A 328 9.46 7.29 -15.40
C PRO A 328 8.07 6.88 -15.96
N LEU A 329 7.90 5.68 -16.51
CA LEU A 329 6.74 5.35 -17.37
C LEU A 329 5.52 4.80 -16.62
N GLY A 330 5.68 3.74 -15.83
CA GLY A 330 4.56 3.09 -15.12
C GLY A 330 3.91 4.03 -14.09
N SER A 331 4.74 4.74 -13.33
CA SER A 331 4.31 5.80 -12.39
C SER A 331 3.49 6.90 -13.06
N ALA A 332 3.90 7.39 -14.25
CA ALA A 332 3.22 8.46 -14.95
C ALA A 332 1.86 8.03 -15.55
N ILE A 333 1.77 6.81 -16.09
CA ILE A 333 0.51 6.26 -16.60
C ILE A 333 -0.47 6.07 -15.44
N THR A 334 -0.01 5.43 -14.38
CA THR A 334 -0.83 5.11 -13.21
C THR A 334 -1.30 6.38 -12.52
N GLY A 335 -0.41 7.36 -12.29
CA GLY A 335 -0.75 8.64 -11.67
C GLY A 335 -1.79 9.47 -12.44
N ARG A 336 -1.94 9.28 -13.76
CA ARG A 336 -2.93 10.03 -14.57
C ARG A 336 -4.23 9.27 -14.83
N ALA A 337 -4.17 7.94 -14.94
CA ALA A 337 -5.33 7.15 -15.35
C ALA A 337 -6.01 6.39 -14.20
N GLU A 338 -5.29 6.08 -13.11
CA GLU A 338 -5.79 5.21 -12.05
C GLU A 338 -7.06 5.75 -11.39
N TYR A 339 -7.04 7.02 -10.98
CA TYR A 339 -8.19 7.62 -10.30
C TYR A 339 -9.45 7.56 -11.19
N MET A 340 -9.32 7.94 -12.46
CA MET A 340 -10.43 7.89 -13.42
C MET A 340 -10.95 6.46 -13.64
N VAL A 341 -10.06 5.47 -13.70
CA VAL A 341 -10.48 4.08 -13.94
C VAL A 341 -11.07 3.46 -12.67
N LYS A 342 -10.36 3.49 -11.54
CA LYS A 342 -10.78 2.81 -10.30
C LYS A 342 -11.94 3.50 -9.58
N GLU A 343 -12.01 4.84 -9.56
CA GLU A 343 -13.03 5.57 -8.80
C GLU A 343 -14.24 6.01 -9.64
N PHE A 344 -14.13 6.04 -10.97
CA PHE A 344 -15.22 6.45 -11.86
C PHE A 344 -15.72 5.31 -12.77
N LEU A 345 -14.86 4.68 -13.58
CA LEU A 345 -15.30 3.63 -14.52
C LEU A 345 -15.65 2.29 -13.85
N MET A 346 -14.87 1.84 -12.88
CA MET A 346 -15.08 0.54 -12.23
C MET A 346 -16.37 0.45 -11.40
N PRO A 347 -16.77 1.48 -10.61
CA PRO A 347 -18.07 1.46 -9.94
C PRO A 347 -19.23 1.32 -10.91
N VAL A 348 -19.19 1.98 -12.08
CA VAL A 348 -20.22 1.82 -13.12
C VAL A 348 -20.33 0.37 -13.57
N PHE A 349 -19.19 -0.31 -13.79
CA PHE A 349 -19.17 -1.73 -14.13
C PHE A 349 -19.78 -2.62 -13.04
N TYR A 350 -19.36 -2.46 -11.79
CA TYR A 350 -19.86 -3.31 -10.69
C TYR A 350 -21.36 -3.12 -10.43
N VAL A 351 -21.81 -1.86 -10.41
CA VAL A 351 -23.21 -1.53 -10.18
C VAL A 351 -24.06 -2.04 -11.34
N LEU A 352 -23.55 -2.03 -12.58
CA LEU A 352 -24.23 -2.63 -13.74
C LEU A 352 -24.36 -4.15 -13.61
N VAL A 353 -23.34 -4.85 -13.12
CA VAL A 353 -23.43 -6.30 -12.85
C VAL A 353 -24.51 -6.59 -11.80
N GLY A 354 -24.53 -5.81 -10.71
CA GLY A 354 -25.55 -5.92 -9.68
C GLY A 354 -26.96 -5.62 -10.21
N TYR A 355 -27.13 -4.58 -11.02
CA TYR A 355 -28.40 -4.24 -11.66
C TYR A 355 -28.89 -5.35 -12.59
N SER A 356 -27.97 -5.98 -13.32
CA SER A 356 -28.27 -7.07 -14.27
C SER A 356 -28.60 -8.40 -13.57
N THR A 357 -28.52 -8.46 -12.25
CA THR A 357 -28.70 -9.67 -11.44
C THR A 357 -30.15 -9.77 -10.96
N ASP A 358 -30.89 -10.74 -11.48
CA ASP A 358 -32.30 -10.95 -11.13
C ASP A 358 -32.48 -11.98 -10.01
N ILE A 359 -32.61 -11.49 -8.78
CA ILE A 359 -32.82 -12.32 -7.59
C ILE A 359 -34.22 -12.96 -7.58
N SER A 360 -35.21 -12.38 -8.26
CA SER A 360 -36.59 -12.92 -8.24
C SER A 360 -36.72 -14.25 -8.97
N SER A 361 -35.82 -14.50 -9.93
CA SER A 361 -35.74 -15.76 -10.67
C SER A 361 -35.13 -16.92 -9.86
N VAL A 362 -34.58 -16.64 -8.67
CA VAL A 362 -33.83 -17.61 -7.87
C VAL A 362 -34.79 -18.41 -6.97
N HIS A 363 -34.89 -19.70 -7.23
CA HIS A 363 -35.53 -20.64 -6.32
C HIS A 363 -34.54 -21.18 -5.27
N TRP A 364 -35.01 -21.42 -4.05
CA TRP A 364 -34.16 -21.94 -2.95
C TRP A 364 -33.48 -23.26 -3.31
N LYS A 365 -34.17 -24.16 -4.03
CA LYS A 365 -33.60 -25.45 -4.46
C LYS A 365 -32.40 -25.28 -5.40
N ASP A 366 -32.52 -24.41 -6.39
CA ASP A 366 -31.43 -24.12 -7.33
C ASP A 366 -30.28 -23.38 -6.64
N PHE A 367 -30.59 -22.48 -5.70
CA PHE A 367 -29.58 -21.80 -4.90
C PHE A 367 -28.70 -22.78 -4.12
N VAL A 368 -29.31 -23.74 -3.42
CA VAL A 368 -28.59 -24.76 -2.64
C VAL A 368 -27.84 -25.74 -3.57
N ALA A 369 -28.45 -26.18 -4.67
CA ALA A 369 -27.80 -27.11 -5.60
C ALA A 369 -26.54 -26.50 -6.24
N ILE A 370 -26.61 -25.24 -6.69
CA ILE A 370 -25.45 -24.55 -7.27
C ILE A 370 -24.42 -24.19 -6.18
N ALA A 371 -24.87 -23.84 -4.98
CA ALA A 371 -24.00 -23.59 -3.82
C ALA A 371 -23.11 -24.79 -3.51
N GLU A 372 -23.63 -26.01 -3.61
CA GLU A 372 -22.87 -27.24 -3.37
C GLU A 372 -21.66 -27.36 -4.31
N PHE A 373 -21.85 -27.14 -5.62
CA PHE A 373 -20.74 -27.19 -6.58
C PHE A 373 -19.70 -26.10 -6.34
N ILE A 374 -20.13 -24.88 -6.00
CA ILE A 374 -19.22 -23.78 -5.65
C ILE A 374 -18.46 -24.10 -4.36
N GLY A 375 -19.14 -24.67 -3.37
CA GLY A 375 -18.55 -25.11 -2.11
C GLY A 375 -17.49 -26.18 -2.31
N ILE A 376 -17.75 -27.18 -3.17
CA ILE A 376 -16.76 -28.20 -3.54
C ILE A 376 -15.54 -27.54 -4.21
N GLY A 377 -15.75 -26.61 -5.14
CA GLY A 377 -14.67 -25.86 -5.78
C GLY A 377 -13.84 -25.04 -4.78
N PHE A 378 -14.50 -24.29 -3.90
CA PHE A 378 -13.88 -23.47 -2.86
C PHE A 378 -13.07 -24.32 -1.88
N CYS A 379 -13.68 -25.35 -1.29
CA CYS A 379 -13.04 -26.24 -0.32
C CYS A 379 -11.89 -27.01 -0.97
N GLY A 380 -12.09 -27.54 -2.19
CA GLY A 380 -11.06 -28.24 -2.95
C GLY A 380 -9.87 -27.34 -3.22
N LYS A 381 -10.09 -26.09 -3.60
CA LYS A 381 -9.04 -25.11 -3.85
C LYS A 381 -8.30 -24.70 -2.57
N PHE A 382 -9.04 -24.41 -1.51
CA PHE A 382 -8.49 -24.06 -0.20
C PHE A 382 -7.59 -25.17 0.34
N LEU A 383 -8.07 -26.41 0.36
CA LEU A 383 -7.31 -27.57 0.85
C LEU A 383 -6.10 -27.87 -0.04
N ALA A 384 -6.28 -27.83 -1.37
CA ALA A 384 -5.19 -28.03 -2.32
C ALA A 384 -4.07 -27.00 -2.14
N ALA A 385 -4.41 -25.73 -2.03
CA ALA A 385 -3.45 -24.66 -1.79
C ALA A 385 -2.73 -24.82 -0.44
N MET A 386 -3.47 -25.15 0.62
CA MET A 386 -2.90 -25.38 1.95
C MET A 386 -1.92 -26.57 1.95
N ILE A 387 -2.30 -27.70 1.35
CA ILE A 387 -1.42 -28.88 1.21
C ILE A 387 -0.19 -28.53 0.38
N GLY A 388 -0.35 -27.79 -0.72
CA GLY A 388 0.76 -27.34 -1.56
C GLY A 388 1.74 -26.43 -0.81
N ALA A 389 1.22 -25.55 0.06
CA ALA A 389 2.05 -24.67 0.88
C ALA A 389 2.79 -25.44 1.98
N LEU A 390 2.13 -26.40 2.64
CA LEU A 390 2.78 -27.30 3.63
C LEU A 390 3.88 -28.14 2.97
N ALA A 391 3.64 -28.66 1.76
CA ALA A 391 4.65 -29.38 0.98
C ALA A 391 5.86 -28.50 0.62
N CYS A 392 5.66 -27.19 0.51
CA CYS A 392 6.73 -26.19 0.33
C CYS A 392 7.39 -25.73 1.65
N ARG A 393 7.10 -26.40 2.78
CA ARG A 393 7.64 -26.11 4.13
C ARG A 393 7.23 -24.76 4.74
N TYR A 394 6.03 -24.28 4.44
CA TYR A 394 5.44 -23.15 5.18
C TYR A 394 4.71 -23.64 6.44
N ASP A 395 4.71 -22.81 7.49
CA ASP A 395 3.95 -23.09 8.72
C ASP A 395 2.44 -23.09 8.45
N LEU A 396 1.68 -23.84 9.26
CA LEU A 396 0.23 -23.98 9.11
C LEU A 396 -0.53 -22.63 9.00
N PRO A 397 -0.25 -21.58 9.80
CA PRO A 397 -0.93 -20.29 9.67
C PRO A 397 -0.68 -19.63 8.30
N ASN A 398 0.56 -19.72 7.79
CA ASN A 398 0.92 -19.19 6.47
C ASN A 398 0.26 -20.02 5.35
N ALA A 399 0.18 -21.34 5.51
CA ALA A 399 -0.48 -22.23 4.55
C ALA A 399 -2.00 -21.97 4.47
N VAL A 400 -2.66 -21.77 5.61
CA VAL A 400 -4.08 -21.38 5.67
C VAL A 400 -4.30 -20.02 5.00
N MET A 401 -3.43 -19.04 5.26
CA MET A 401 -3.50 -17.72 4.63
C MET A 401 -3.39 -17.79 3.11
N ILE A 402 -2.43 -18.56 2.57
CA ILE A 402 -2.28 -18.79 1.12
C ILE A 402 -3.55 -19.43 0.53
N GLY A 403 -4.14 -20.40 1.23
CA GLY A 403 -5.39 -21.04 0.80
C GLY A 403 -6.57 -20.09 0.73
N LEU A 404 -6.71 -19.17 1.70
CA LEU A 404 -7.73 -18.11 1.69
C LEU A 404 -7.47 -17.11 0.56
N MET A 405 -6.23 -16.66 0.41
CA MET A 405 -5.82 -15.69 -0.61
C MET A 405 -6.11 -16.17 -2.05
N LEU A 406 -5.99 -17.47 -2.34
CA LEU A 406 -6.30 -18.03 -3.67
C LEU A 406 -7.80 -18.11 -3.98
N ASN A 407 -8.68 -17.92 -2.99
CA ASN A 407 -10.13 -17.93 -3.18
C ASN A 407 -10.74 -16.54 -3.35
N VAL A 408 -9.92 -15.49 -3.35
CA VAL A 408 -10.39 -14.12 -3.62
C VAL A 408 -10.96 -14.03 -5.04
N LYS A 409 -12.23 -13.61 -5.14
CA LYS A 409 -12.93 -13.35 -6.40
C LYS A 409 -12.93 -11.86 -6.73
N GLY A 410 -13.05 -11.52 -8.01
CA GLY A 410 -12.96 -10.14 -8.43
C GLY A 410 -13.62 -9.80 -9.77
N PRO A 411 -13.23 -8.67 -10.39
CA PRO A 411 -14.00 -8.04 -11.47
C PRO A 411 -14.06 -8.88 -12.75
N ILE A 412 -12.96 -9.55 -13.08
CA ILE A 412 -12.87 -10.37 -14.29
C ILE A 412 -13.75 -11.63 -14.17
N ASP A 413 -14.00 -12.11 -12.95
CA ASP A 413 -14.92 -13.22 -12.73
C ASP A 413 -16.35 -12.78 -13.03
N LEU A 414 -16.77 -11.61 -12.54
CA LEU A 414 -18.09 -11.03 -12.84
C LEU A 414 -18.28 -10.75 -14.33
N TYR A 415 -17.24 -10.27 -15.02
CA TYR A 415 -17.31 -10.05 -16.46
C TYR A 415 -17.53 -11.38 -17.22
N LEU A 416 -16.86 -12.45 -16.79
CA LEU A 416 -17.09 -13.78 -17.36
C LEU A 416 -18.53 -14.26 -17.11
N LEU A 417 -19.07 -14.08 -15.91
CA LEU A 417 -20.47 -14.41 -15.62
C LEU A 417 -21.45 -13.63 -16.51
N MET A 418 -21.22 -12.33 -16.68
CA MET A 418 -22.03 -11.48 -17.56
C MET A 418 -21.94 -11.94 -19.02
N ARG A 419 -20.75 -12.34 -19.49
CA ARG A 419 -20.55 -12.90 -20.83
C ARG A 419 -21.32 -14.21 -21.02
N TRP A 420 -21.28 -15.13 -20.05
CA TRP A 420 -22.05 -16.37 -20.09
C TRP A 420 -23.56 -16.14 -20.13
N LYS A 421 -24.07 -15.17 -19.38
CA LYS A 421 -25.48 -14.76 -19.45
C LYS A 421 -25.83 -14.22 -20.84
N ASN A 422 -25.02 -13.31 -21.37
CA ASN A 422 -25.27 -12.68 -22.67
C ASN A 422 -25.23 -13.68 -23.85
N GLN A 423 -24.36 -14.69 -23.76
CA GLN A 423 -24.29 -15.78 -24.74
C GLN A 423 -25.38 -16.85 -24.57
N LYS A 424 -26.21 -16.73 -23.52
CA LYS A 424 -27.24 -17.72 -23.12
C LYS A 424 -26.67 -19.10 -22.78
N ASP A 425 -25.39 -19.16 -22.42
CA ASP A 425 -24.76 -20.37 -21.89
C ASP A 425 -25.29 -20.69 -20.48
N VAL A 426 -25.77 -19.67 -19.75
CA VAL A 426 -26.27 -19.75 -18.39
C VAL A 426 -27.65 -19.09 -18.30
N THR A 427 -28.56 -19.69 -17.52
CA THR A 427 -29.89 -19.13 -17.23
C THR A 427 -29.80 -17.90 -16.31
N GLU A 428 -30.81 -17.04 -16.31
CA GLU A 428 -30.82 -15.83 -15.47
C GLU A 428 -30.70 -16.16 -13.98
N ALA A 429 -31.38 -17.22 -13.52
CA ALA A 429 -31.31 -17.71 -12.15
C ALA A 429 -29.89 -18.16 -11.77
N THR A 430 -29.24 -18.96 -12.62
CA THR A 430 -27.87 -19.42 -12.36
C THR A 430 -26.88 -18.26 -12.37
N HIS A 431 -27.02 -17.29 -13.28
CA HIS A 431 -26.20 -16.07 -13.26
C HIS A 431 -26.33 -15.34 -11.91
N ALA A 432 -27.56 -15.14 -11.43
CA ALA A 432 -27.80 -14.47 -10.16
C ALA A 432 -27.18 -15.21 -8.98
N ILE A 433 -27.33 -16.54 -8.92
CA ILE A 433 -26.73 -17.37 -7.88
C ILE A 433 -25.20 -17.27 -7.91
N LEU A 434 -24.58 -17.32 -9.10
CA LEU A 434 -23.13 -17.22 -9.24
C LEU A 434 -22.59 -15.86 -8.76
N VAL A 435 -23.26 -14.76 -9.11
CA VAL A 435 -22.87 -13.41 -8.65
C VAL A 435 -23.00 -13.31 -7.13
N LEU A 436 -24.13 -13.74 -6.55
CA LEU A 436 -24.35 -13.71 -5.09
C LEU A 436 -23.28 -14.49 -4.33
N TRP A 437 -22.92 -15.68 -4.80
CA TRP A 437 -21.87 -16.50 -4.17
C TRP A 437 -20.47 -15.87 -4.30
N HIS A 438 -20.13 -15.26 -5.44
CA HIS A 438 -18.84 -14.57 -5.59
C HIS A 438 -18.72 -13.41 -4.60
N ILE A 439 -19.80 -12.65 -4.39
CA ILE A 439 -19.83 -11.57 -3.40
C ILE A 439 -19.70 -12.14 -1.98
N LEU A 440 -20.46 -13.19 -1.64
CA LEU A 440 -20.48 -13.78 -0.30
C LEU A 440 -19.11 -14.37 0.08
N ILE A 441 -18.47 -15.08 -0.83
CA ILE A 441 -17.14 -15.67 -0.60
C ILE A 441 -16.11 -14.55 -0.38
N THR A 442 -16.05 -13.54 -1.25
CA THR A 442 -15.10 -12.44 -1.08
C THR A 442 -15.37 -11.65 0.21
N ALA A 443 -16.64 -11.38 0.53
CA ALA A 443 -17.02 -10.68 1.75
C ALA A 443 -16.63 -11.42 3.04
N ALA A 444 -16.55 -12.75 3.00
CA ALA A 444 -16.09 -13.58 4.11
C ALA A 444 -14.56 -13.73 4.14
N VAL A 445 -13.92 -13.98 2.99
CA VAL A 445 -12.48 -14.26 2.88
C VAL A 445 -11.62 -13.04 3.19
N THR A 446 -12.01 -11.84 2.72
CA THR A 446 -11.22 -10.62 2.91
C THR A 446 -10.95 -10.26 4.38
N PRO A 447 -11.94 -10.15 5.28
CA PRO A 447 -11.68 -9.84 6.68
C PRO A 447 -10.91 -10.95 7.40
N LEU A 448 -11.09 -12.22 6.99
CA LEU A 448 -10.31 -13.35 7.52
C LEU A 448 -8.83 -13.23 7.17
N ILE A 449 -8.49 -12.84 5.93
CA ILE A 449 -7.10 -12.61 5.51
C ILE A 449 -6.48 -11.48 6.34
N GLN A 450 -7.17 -10.35 6.51
CA GLN A 450 -6.65 -9.21 7.28
C GLN A 450 -6.38 -9.59 8.75
N LYS A 451 -7.33 -10.28 9.40
CA LYS A 451 -7.17 -10.71 10.78
C LYS A 451 -6.00 -11.69 10.94
N LEU A 452 -5.96 -12.71 10.08
CA LEU A 452 -4.92 -13.73 10.14
C LEU A 452 -3.53 -13.14 9.85
N TYR A 453 -3.44 -12.20 8.91
CA TYR A 453 -2.20 -11.49 8.62
C TYR A 453 -1.71 -10.69 9.83
N ALA A 454 -2.58 -9.87 10.44
CA ALA A 454 -2.26 -9.11 11.64
C ALA A 454 -1.77 -10.02 12.79
N ASP A 455 -2.45 -11.14 13.03
CA ASP A 455 -2.07 -12.11 14.06
C ASP A 455 -0.71 -12.78 13.76
N ILE A 456 -0.37 -13.02 12.48
CA ILE A 456 0.92 -13.58 12.07
C ILE A 456 2.03 -12.55 12.25
N GLU A 457 1.77 -11.31 11.82
CA GLU A 457 2.71 -10.20 11.93
C GLU A 457 3.01 -9.85 13.38
N GLU A 458 1.99 -9.76 14.23
CA GLU A 458 2.16 -9.50 15.66
C GLU A 458 3.04 -10.58 16.30
N ARG A 459 2.75 -11.87 16.06
CA ARG A 459 3.57 -12.99 16.55
C ARG A 459 5.01 -12.95 16.04
N ALA A 460 5.22 -12.54 14.79
CA ALA A 460 6.56 -12.37 14.23
C ALA A 460 7.31 -11.22 14.92
N MET A 461 6.63 -10.10 15.21
CA MET A 461 7.19 -8.99 15.99
C MET A 461 7.57 -9.43 17.41
N TRP A 462 6.70 -10.15 18.13
CA TRP A 462 6.99 -10.64 19.48
C TRP A 462 8.22 -11.56 19.54
N LYS A 463 8.40 -12.45 18.55
CA LYS A 463 9.58 -13.33 18.48
C LYS A 463 10.89 -12.60 18.15
N ARG A 464 10.84 -11.41 17.56
CA ARG A 464 12.02 -10.61 17.14
C ARG A 464 12.51 -9.61 18.19
N LYS A 465 11.81 -9.42 19.32
CA LYS A 465 12.11 -8.43 20.36
C LYS A 465 13.31 -8.78 21.26
N SER A 466 14.50 -9.00 20.70
CA SER A 466 15.75 -8.65 21.40
C SER A 466 16.04 -7.18 21.07
N ILE A 467 15.39 -6.27 21.80
CA ILE A 467 15.50 -4.83 21.57
C ILE A 467 16.91 -4.39 21.94
N ARG A 468 17.61 -3.74 20.99
CA ARG A 468 18.92 -3.14 21.25
C ARG A 468 18.73 -1.76 21.85
N ALA A 469 19.14 -1.61 23.10
CA ALA A 469 19.22 -0.33 23.80
C ALA A 469 20.64 0.24 23.72
N ILE A 470 20.79 1.56 23.70
CA ILE A 470 22.10 2.24 23.69
C ILE A 470 22.86 1.87 24.97
N GLN A 471 22.14 1.84 26.11
CA GLN A 471 22.67 1.50 27.43
C GLN A 471 23.30 0.10 27.50
N THR A 472 22.73 -0.86 26.78
CA THR A 472 23.16 -2.26 26.79
C THR A 472 24.07 -2.60 25.62
N SER A 473 24.34 -1.65 24.74
CA SER A 473 25.19 -1.85 23.58
C SER A 473 26.62 -2.06 24.04
N SER A 474 27.28 -3.10 23.54
CA SER A 474 28.71 -3.31 23.78
C SER A 474 29.50 -2.12 23.24
N ASN A 475 30.46 -1.63 24.03
CA ASN A 475 31.37 -0.56 23.62
C ASN A 475 32.40 -1.03 22.56
N TYR A 476 32.45 -2.33 22.25
CA TYR A 476 33.35 -2.93 21.27
C TYR A 476 32.74 -3.07 19.86
N GLU A 477 31.42 -2.90 19.72
CA GLU A 477 30.73 -2.94 18.42
C GLU A 477 30.50 -1.53 17.87
N GLU A 478 30.66 -1.34 16.56
CA GLU A 478 30.37 -0.06 15.88
C GLU A 478 28.98 0.47 16.24
N PHE A 479 28.91 1.74 16.63
CA PHE A 479 27.64 2.37 16.96
C PHE A 479 26.93 2.81 15.68
N ARG A 480 25.92 2.03 15.28
CA ARG A 480 25.22 2.22 14.00
C ARG A 480 23.98 3.07 14.16
N ILE A 481 23.97 4.20 13.47
CA ILE A 481 22.87 5.16 13.44
C ILE A 481 22.20 5.13 12.06
N ILE A 482 20.91 4.83 12.01
CA ILE A 482 20.09 5.00 10.81
C ILE A 482 19.57 6.43 10.75
N CYS A 483 19.82 7.12 9.65
CA CYS A 483 19.39 8.48 9.43
C CYS A 483 18.33 8.52 8.33
N CYS A 484 17.07 8.79 8.71
CA CYS A 484 15.98 8.91 7.75
C CYS A 484 15.94 10.31 7.14
N VAL A 485 15.82 10.39 5.81
CA VAL A 485 15.83 11.66 5.07
C VAL A 485 14.66 11.68 4.09
N HIS A 486 13.76 12.67 4.19
CA HIS A 486 12.66 12.86 3.21
C HIS A 486 13.00 13.92 2.14
N GLY A 487 13.92 14.83 2.44
CA GLY A 487 14.37 15.85 1.50
C GLY A 487 15.70 16.48 1.88
N MET A 488 16.21 17.35 1.01
CA MET A 488 17.49 18.05 1.22
C MET A 488 17.49 18.90 2.51
N ASP A 489 16.32 19.39 2.92
CA ASP A 489 16.16 20.22 4.13
C ASP A 489 16.60 19.49 5.42
N ASN A 490 16.51 18.15 5.46
CA ASN A 490 16.88 17.36 6.63
C ASN A 490 18.40 17.10 6.73
N VAL A 491 19.12 17.18 5.61
CA VAL A 491 20.51 16.73 5.50
C VAL A 491 21.46 17.50 6.43
N PRO A 492 21.45 18.85 6.50
CA PRO A 492 22.41 19.58 7.32
C PRO A 492 22.29 19.28 8.82
N GLY A 493 21.07 19.14 9.34
CA GLY A 493 20.84 18.85 10.76
C GLY A 493 21.35 17.46 11.15
N ILE A 494 21.14 16.48 10.28
CA ILE A 494 21.61 15.10 10.49
C ILE A 494 23.14 15.04 10.43
N ILE A 495 23.77 15.73 9.47
CA ILE A 495 25.24 15.78 9.38
C ILE A 495 25.84 16.35 10.66
N SER A 496 25.33 17.48 11.15
CA SER A 496 25.84 18.08 12.40
C SER A 496 25.59 17.21 13.62
N LEU A 497 24.49 16.45 13.66
CA LEU A 497 24.26 15.46 14.72
C LEU A 497 25.29 14.32 14.64
N LEU A 498 25.59 13.81 13.44
CA LEU A 498 26.60 12.77 13.24
C LEU A 498 28.01 13.24 13.61
N GLU A 499 28.36 14.48 13.26
CA GLU A 499 29.63 15.12 13.65
C GLU A 499 29.75 15.23 15.18
N ALA A 500 28.72 15.75 15.84
CA ALA A 500 28.69 15.87 17.29
C ALA A 500 28.67 14.51 18.02
N SER A 501 28.21 13.44 17.35
CA SER A 501 28.18 12.09 17.91
C SER A 501 29.48 11.32 17.77
N ASN A 502 30.34 11.68 16.82
CA ASN A 502 31.53 10.92 16.50
C ASN A 502 32.73 11.42 17.32
N GLY A 503 32.91 10.89 18.53
CA GLY A 503 34.04 11.26 19.38
C GLY A 503 35.40 10.92 18.76
N ARG A 504 36.38 11.82 18.90
CA ARG A 504 37.76 11.61 18.44
C ARG A 504 38.55 10.96 19.58
N SER A 505 38.41 9.65 19.76
CA SER A 505 39.04 8.97 20.89
C SER A 505 40.43 8.43 20.53
N THR A 506 41.45 8.91 21.23
CA THR A 506 42.76 8.22 21.40
C THR A 506 42.67 7.05 22.38
N ALA A 507 41.50 6.77 22.96
CA ALA A 507 41.27 5.72 23.93
C ALA A 507 40.45 4.56 23.31
N ASP A 508 40.97 3.34 23.44
CA ASP A 508 40.47 2.09 22.81
C ASP A 508 39.05 1.63 23.26
N TRP A 509 38.35 2.38 24.11
CA TRP A 509 37.12 1.93 24.79
C TRP A 509 35.80 2.51 24.24
N ILE A 510 35.83 3.40 23.23
CA ILE A 510 34.61 3.91 22.56
C ILE A 510 34.56 3.45 21.11
N SER A 511 33.47 2.77 20.75
CA SER A 511 33.26 2.33 19.38
C SER A 511 32.99 3.49 18.43
N PRO A 512 33.56 3.45 17.21
CA PRO A 512 33.33 4.47 16.22
C PRO A 512 31.87 4.48 15.73
N VAL A 513 31.39 5.66 15.32
CA VAL A 513 30.04 5.82 14.76
C VAL A 513 30.03 5.42 13.29
N SER A 514 29.03 4.63 12.91
CA SER A 514 28.76 4.23 11.52
C SER A 514 27.36 4.69 11.14
N ALA A 515 27.21 5.37 10.01
CA ALA A 515 25.96 5.97 9.57
C ALA A 515 25.35 5.21 8.40
N VAL A 516 24.07 4.91 8.52
CA VAL A 516 23.24 4.32 7.47
C VAL A 516 22.19 5.35 7.06
N VAL A 517 22.40 6.03 5.93
CA VAL A 517 21.48 7.06 5.43
C VAL A 517 20.40 6.38 4.60
N VAL A 518 19.14 6.60 4.95
CA VAL A 518 17.98 6.05 4.25
C VAL A 518 17.17 7.21 3.66
N HIS A 519 17.25 7.36 2.34
CA HIS A 519 16.43 8.33 1.61
C HIS A 519 15.03 7.75 1.36
N LEU A 520 14.02 8.39 1.91
CA LEU A 520 12.62 7.96 1.92
C LEU A 520 11.82 8.73 0.86
N ASN A 521 11.31 8.01 -0.14
CA ASN A 521 10.43 8.56 -1.18
C ASN A 521 9.09 7.84 -1.19
N ASP A 522 8.03 8.59 -1.50
CA ASP A 522 6.70 8.00 -1.69
C ASP A 522 6.65 7.14 -2.96
N LEU A 523 5.85 6.07 -2.91
CA LEU A 523 5.69 5.14 -4.02
C LEU A 523 4.48 5.54 -4.88
N VAL A 524 4.76 6.12 -6.06
CA VAL A 524 3.72 6.44 -7.03
C VAL A 524 3.74 5.44 -8.19
N GLY A 525 2.69 4.63 -8.29
CA GLY A 525 2.38 3.78 -9.45
C GLY A 525 3.11 2.44 -9.56
N ARG A 526 3.95 2.07 -8.59
CA ARG A 526 4.37 0.66 -8.39
C ARG A 526 3.49 0.00 -7.34
N ALA A 527 3.33 -1.31 -7.47
CA ALA A 527 2.71 -2.20 -6.50
C ALA A 527 3.59 -2.45 -5.26
N ALA A 528 4.91 -2.40 -5.43
CA ALA A 528 5.86 -2.91 -4.45
C ALA A 528 6.89 -1.86 -4.03
N PRO A 529 7.25 -1.81 -2.73
CA PRO A 529 8.30 -0.97 -2.23
C PRO A 529 9.64 -1.45 -2.77
N VAL A 530 10.52 -0.50 -3.00
CA VAL A 530 11.82 -0.71 -3.59
C VAL A 530 12.86 -0.21 -2.61
N VAL A 531 13.67 -1.14 -2.09
CA VAL A 531 14.84 -0.81 -1.26
C VAL A 531 16.08 -1.05 -2.10
N VAL A 532 16.79 0.03 -2.43
CA VAL A 532 18.04 -0.03 -3.20
C VAL A 532 19.18 0.36 -2.30
N ARG A 533 20.17 -0.53 -2.20
CA ARG A 533 21.47 -0.19 -1.62
C ARG A 533 22.29 0.55 -2.68
N ASN A 534 22.70 1.76 -2.36
CA ASN A 534 23.46 2.61 -3.28
C ASN A 534 24.95 2.24 -3.25
N ASP A 535 25.30 1.07 -3.79
CA ASP A 535 26.70 0.73 -4.06
C ASP A 535 27.14 1.33 -5.41
N LYS A 536 28.45 1.59 -5.61
CA LYS A 536 29.01 2.31 -6.78
C LYS A 536 28.61 1.74 -8.16
N GLN A 537 27.97 0.58 -8.22
CA GLN A 537 27.74 -0.20 -9.44
C GLN A 537 26.26 -0.26 -9.92
N GLU A 538 25.26 0.19 -9.13
CA GLU A 538 23.82 0.01 -9.45
C GLU A 538 22.99 1.31 -9.54
N ARG A 539 23.49 2.35 -10.24
CA ARG A 539 22.82 3.65 -10.40
C ARG A 539 21.60 3.69 -11.35
N ARG A 540 20.87 2.58 -11.56
CA ARG A 540 19.83 2.49 -12.61
C ARG A 540 18.46 3.05 -12.25
N ILE A 541 18.17 3.26 -10.96
CA ILE A 541 16.83 3.63 -10.46
C ILE A 541 16.83 5.01 -9.76
N GLN A 542 17.98 5.66 -9.66
CA GLN A 542 18.14 6.89 -8.88
C GLN A 542 17.43 8.09 -9.52
N THR A 543 16.73 8.85 -8.68
CA THR A 543 16.24 10.18 -9.03
C THR A 543 17.36 11.18 -8.79
N ASN A 544 17.39 12.29 -9.54
CA ASN A 544 18.38 13.36 -9.33
C ASN A 544 18.41 13.86 -7.87
N LYS A 545 17.29 13.77 -7.14
CA LYS A 545 17.20 14.14 -5.72
C LYS A 545 17.93 13.14 -4.82
N SER A 546 17.76 11.83 -5.04
CA SER A 546 18.47 10.79 -4.29
C SER A 546 19.99 10.90 -4.47
N ASP A 547 20.43 11.22 -5.69
CA ASP A 547 21.85 11.39 -6.00
C ASP A 547 22.44 12.63 -5.34
N ALA A 548 21.67 13.73 -5.28
CA ALA A 548 22.09 14.94 -4.57
C ALA A 548 22.29 14.68 -3.06
N ILE A 549 21.36 13.97 -2.42
CA ILE A 549 21.48 13.61 -0.99
C ILE A 549 22.68 12.70 -0.76
N ALA A 550 22.82 11.63 -1.56
CA ALA A 550 23.94 10.71 -1.44
C ALA A 550 25.29 11.42 -1.65
N HIS A 551 25.35 12.35 -2.61
CA HIS A 551 26.53 13.16 -2.87
C HIS A 551 26.86 14.12 -1.72
N GLU A 552 25.86 14.68 -1.04
CA GLU A 552 26.08 15.58 0.11
C GLU A 552 26.70 14.85 1.29
N PHE A 553 26.17 13.67 1.65
CA PHE A 553 26.75 12.82 2.69
C PHE A 553 28.14 12.29 2.30
N GLU A 554 28.37 11.95 1.03
CA GLU A 554 29.70 11.55 0.56
C GLU A 554 30.69 12.72 0.59
N SER A 555 30.22 13.94 0.31
CA SER A 555 31.02 15.16 0.41
C SER A 555 31.39 15.48 1.85
N TYR A 556 30.48 15.26 2.79
CA TYR A 556 30.75 15.35 4.23
C TYR A 556 31.90 14.41 4.65
N THR A 557 31.84 13.12 4.29
CA THR A 557 32.90 12.16 4.63
C THR A 557 34.27 12.57 4.08
N ARG A 558 34.32 13.27 2.93
CA ARG A 558 35.57 13.74 2.31
C ARG A 558 36.09 15.05 2.89
N ARG A 559 35.21 15.93 3.38
CA ARG A 559 35.56 17.27 3.88
C ARG A 559 35.80 17.31 5.38
N SER A 560 35.16 16.41 6.14
CA SER A 560 35.28 16.39 7.60
C SER A 560 36.64 15.87 8.03
N ASP A 561 37.23 16.53 9.04
CA ASP A 561 38.47 16.11 9.69
C ASP A 561 38.29 14.86 10.58
N ASN A 562 37.05 14.48 10.87
CA ASN A 562 36.69 13.31 11.69
C ASN A 562 35.42 12.59 11.17
N PRO A 563 35.49 11.97 9.99
CA PRO A 563 34.33 11.32 9.40
C PRO A 563 33.90 10.07 10.17
N VAL A 564 32.62 9.70 10.02
CA VAL A 564 32.09 8.42 10.51
C VAL A 564 32.86 7.24 9.90
N ALA A 565 33.07 6.16 10.66
CA ALA A 565 33.88 5.01 10.23
C ALA A 565 33.29 4.27 9.03
N GLY A 566 31.96 4.32 8.87
CA GLY A 566 31.27 3.77 7.72
C GLY A 566 30.08 4.64 7.32
N LEU A 567 29.89 4.83 6.01
CA LEU A 567 28.71 5.45 5.43
C LEU A 567 28.06 4.48 4.44
N ARG A 568 26.80 4.13 4.67
CA ARG A 568 26.00 3.29 3.76
C ARG A 568 24.75 4.03 3.36
N ASN A 569 24.47 4.11 2.06
CA ASN A 569 23.32 4.84 1.54
C ASN A 569 22.28 3.85 1.01
N PHE A 570 21.03 4.01 1.43
CA PHE A 570 19.88 3.28 0.94
C PHE A 570 18.84 4.26 0.38
N THR A 571 18.13 3.84 -0.65
CA THR A 571 16.94 4.53 -1.15
C THR A 571 15.75 3.61 -0.95
N VAL A 572 14.77 4.05 -0.16
CA VAL A 572 13.50 3.36 0.05
C VAL A 572 12.43 4.13 -0.68
N VAL A 573 11.78 3.50 -1.65
CA VAL A 573 10.60 4.01 -2.32
C VAL A 573 9.43 3.14 -1.88
N ALA A 574 8.55 3.64 -1.02
CA ALA A 574 7.46 2.87 -0.43
C ALA A 574 6.25 3.77 -0.12
N PRO A 575 5.02 3.25 -0.07
CA PRO A 575 3.89 4.04 0.43
C PRO A 575 4.14 4.43 1.88
N TYR A 576 3.84 5.67 2.27
CA TYR A 576 4.04 6.15 3.67
C TYR A 576 3.42 5.24 4.73
N LYS A 577 2.31 4.56 4.40
CA LYS A 577 1.62 3.63 5.29
C LYS A 577 2.51 2.45 5.74
N THR A 578 3.32 1.88 4.83
CA THR A 578 4.14 0.68 5.08
C THR A 578 5.65 0.97 5.05
N MET A 579 6.03 2.24 4.85
CA MET A 579 7.43 2.66 4.81
C MET A 579 8.18 2.37 6.11
N HIS A 580 7.50 2.45 7.26
CA HIS A 580 8.07 2.17 8.58
C HIS A 580 8.58 0.72 8.73
N GLU A 581 7.89 -0.26 8.15
CA GLU A 581 8.34 -1.66 8.14
C GLU A 581 9.68 -1.83 7.43
N ASN A 582 9.85 -1.14 6.29
CA ASN A 582 11.09 -1.19 5.51
C ASN A 582 12.27 -0.60 6.30
N VAL A 583 12.07 0.53 6.98
CA VAL A 583 13.09 1.15 7.84
C VAL A 583 13.42 0.24 9.02
N CYS A 584 12.43 -0.38 9.66
CA CYS A 584 12.65 -1.32 10.76
C CYS A 584 13.39 -2.59 10.30
N HIS A 585 13.12 -3.09 9.09
CA HIS A 585 13.85 -4.20 8.51
C HIS A 585 15.31 -3.83 8.20
N ILE A 586 15.57 -2.63 7.65
CA ILE A 586 16.94 -2.14 7.45
C ILE A 586 17.65 -2.02 8.81
N ALA A 587 16.97 -1.51 9.84
CA ALA A 587 17.53 -1.41 11.19
C ALA A 587 17.90 -2.77 11.78
N GLN A 588 17.09 -3.80 11.58
CA GLN A 588 17.42 -5.16 12.02
C GLN A 588 18.57 -5.76 11.20
N ALA A 589 18.56 -5.59 9.87
CA ALA A 589 19.56 -6.15 8.98
C ALA A 589 20.95 -5.53 9.18
N GLU A 590 21.00 -4.21 9.36
CA GLU A 590 22.23 -3.46 9.67
C GLU A 590 22.56 -3.47 11.17
N ALA A 591 21.69 -4.07 11.99
CA ALA A 591 21.90 -4.21 13.43
C ALA A 591 22.05 -2.84 14.14
N ALA A 592 21.26 -1.85 13.70
CA ALA A 592 21.32 -0.47 14.16
C ALA A 592 20.90 -0.31 15.63
N THR A 593 21.56 0.63 16.32
CA THR A 593 21.32 0.93 17.75
C THR A 593 20.40 2.14 17.92
N LEU A 594 20.40 3.07 16.96
CA LEU A 594 19.60 4.28 16.95
C LEU A 594 19.00 4.55 15.56
N ILE A 595 17.72 4.90 15.49
CA ILE A 595 17.05 5.45 14.29
C ILE A 595 16.76 6.92 14.54
N VAL A 596 17.30 7.80 13.71
CA VAL A 596 17.03 9.24 13.72
C VAL A 596 15.97 9.56 12.66
N LEU A 597 14.87 10.15 13.10
CA LEU A 597 13.75 10.60 12.27
C LEU A 597 13.72 12.14 12.23
N PRO A 598 13.52 12.76 11.07
CA PRO A 598 13.31 14.20 11.01
C PRO A 598 11.91 14.56 11.54
N TYR A 599 11.80 15.72 12.18
CA TYR A 599 10.50 16.28 12.53
C TYR A 599 9.71 16.65 11.26
N TRP A 600 8.41 16.37 11.27
CA TRP A 600 7.55 16.43 10.08
C TRP A 600 7.28 17.85 9.60
N LYS A 601 7.25 18.83 10.51
CA LYS A 601 6.95 20.23 10.22
C LYS A 601 8.20 20.97 9.76
N LYS A 602 8.10 21.73 8.67
CA LYS A 602 9.19 22.58 8.19
C LYS A 602 9.21 23.89 8.98
N ILE A 603 10.32 24.16 9.68
CA ILE A 603 10.43 25.30 10.63
C ILE A 603 10.92 26.59 9.94
N ASN A 604 11.60 26.52 8.78
CA ASN A 604 12.09 27.70 8.07
C ASN A 604 11.24 27.99 6.82
N GLY A 605 10.52 29.13 6.83
CA GLY A 605 9.60 29.60 5.79
C GLY A 605 10.20 29.96 4.42
N SER A 606 10.95 29.06 3.80
CA SER A 606 11.27 29.17 2.36
C SER A 606 10.34 28.28 1.55
N GLY A 607 9.20 28.83 1.17
CA GLY A 607 8.38 28.35 0.06
C GLY A 607 7.03 27.76 0.45
N ALA A 608 6.01 28.63 0.49
CA ALA A 608 4.70 28.26 -0.03
C ALA A 608 4.89 27.83 -1.49
N GLY A 609 5.10 26.53 -1.71
CA GLY A 609 5.50 26.00 -3.00
C GLY A 609 5.63 24.48 -2.99
N ASP A 610 4.52 23.82 -3.34
CA ASP A 610 4.45 22.50 -3.99
C ASP A 610 4.49 21.22 -3.14
N GLY A 611 4.08 21.27 -1.87
CA GLY A 611 3.71 20.07 -1.11
C GLY A 611 2.62 20.40 -0.10
N GLY A 612 1.36 20.07 -0.41
CA GLY A 612 0.22 20.40 0.45
C GLY A 612 0.26 19.66 1.80
N ASP A 613 -0.60 20.09 2.74
CA ASP A 613 -0.81 19.55 4.10
C ASP A 613 -0.82 18.01 4.18
N ALA A 614 -1.20 17.33 3.08
CA ALA A 614 -1.21 15.88 2.96
C ALA A 614 0.18 15.23 3.10
N GLY A 615 1.26 15.88 2.63
CA GLY A 615 2.62 15.34 2.73
C GLY A 615 3.18 15.36 4.15
N GLU A 616 2.91 16.46 4.87
CA GLU A 616 3.31 16.64 6.27
C GLU A 616 2.57 15.64 7.19
N ALA A 617 1.27 15.49 7.00
CA ALA A 617 0.48 14.49 7.72
C ALA A 617 0.98 13.05 7.47
N ALA A 618 1.46 12.74 6.26
CA ALA A 618 2.01 11.43 5.93
C ALA A 618 3.34 11.14 6.64
N ILE A 619 4.25 12.13 6.73
CA ILE A 619 5.51 12.02 7.49
C ILE A 619 5.22 11.85 8.98
N ARG A 620 4.28 12.62 9.52
CA ARG A 620 3.83 12.50 10.92
C ARG A 620 3.33 11.09 11.23
N HIS A 621 2.46 10.56 10.38
CA HIS A 621 1.94 9.20 10.52
C HIS A 621 3.07 8.15 10.44
N PHE A 622 4.02 8.32 9.53
CA PHE A 622 5.21 7.46 9.45
C PHE A 622 6.04 7.49 10.75
N ASN A 623 6.32 8.67 11.31
CA ASN A 623 7.05 8.81 12.58
C ASN A 623 6.33 8.07 13.71
N CYS A 624 5.01 8.24 13.83
CA CYS A 624 4.20 7.53 14.82
C CYS A 624 4.28 6.00 14.69
N HIS A 625 4.31 5.47 13.46
CA HIS A 625 4.41 4.03 13.22
C HIS A 625 5.81 3.49 13.54
N VAL A 626 6.87 4.23 13.22
CA VAL A 626 8.23 3.84 13.61
C VAL A 626 8.35 3.80 15.14
N LEU A 627 7.81 4.79 15.85
CA LEU A 627 7.79 4.79 17.33
C LEU A 627 6.98 3.62 17.92
N GLY A 628 5.98 3.12 17.22
CA GLY A 628 5.15 1.99 17.67
C GLY A 628 5.73 0.60 17.39
N CYS A 629 6.70 0.49 16.47
CA CYS A 629 7.21 -0.78 15.95
C CYS A 629 8.75 -0.86 15.93
N ASN A 630 9.43 0.04 16.65
CA ASN A 630 10.89 0.20 16.58
C ASN A 630 11.67 -1.01 17.13
N PRO A 631 12.70 -1.48 16.41
CA PRO A 631 13.60 -2.55 16.87
C PRO A 631 14.71 -2.06 17.83
N CYS A 632 14.97 -0.75 17.87
CA CYS A 632 15.99 -0.09 18.68
C CYS A 632 15.54 1.31 19.11
N ALA A 633 16.38 2.08 19.81
CA ALA A 633 16.05 3.44 20.23
C ALA A 633 15.75 4.34 19.01
N VAL A 634 14.77 5.23 19.13
CA VAL A 634 14.36 6.18 18.09
C VAL A 634 14.54 7.60 18.61
N GLY A 635 15.18 8.47 17.82
CA GLY A 635 15.31 9.89 18.10
C GLY A 635 14.58 10.74 17.06
N ILE A 636 13.66 11.61 17.46
CA ILE A 636 13.05 12.60 16.56
C ILE A 636 13.88 13.89 16.64
N LEU A 637 14.49 14.27 15.52
CA LEU A 637 15.32 15.46 15.39
C LEU A 637 14.48 16.64 14.89
N VAL A 638 14.24 17.60 15.80
CA VAL A 638 13.68 18.92 15.51
C VAL A 638 14.84 19.86 15.20
N ASN A 639 15.18 19.95 13.91
CA ASN A 639 16.30 20.79 13.47
C ASN A 639 15.87 22.25 13.34
N LYS A 640 16.37 23.12 14.23
CA LYS A 640 16.16 24.57 14.20
C LYS A 640 17.43 25.36 13.85
N GLY A 641 18.33 24.74 13.08
CA GLY A 641 19.55 25.40 12.60
C GLY A 641 20.86 24.83 13.14
N LEU A 642 20.85 23.59 13.66
CA LEU A 642 22.05 22.87 14.12
C LEU A 642 23.18 22.89 13.05
N GLY A 643 22.78 22.80 11.77
CA GLY A 643 23.67 22.81 10.60
C GLY A 643 24.52 24.08 10.39
N ARG A 644 24.16 25.22 11.01
CA ARG A 644 24.89 26.49 10.81
C ARG A 644 26.11 26.64 11.70
N CYS A 645 26.23 25.86 12.77
CA CYS A 645 27.31 25.98 13.75
C CYS A 645 28.60 25.24 13.34
N MET A 646 28.51 24.24 12.47
CA MET A 646 29.66 23.40 12.08
C MET A 646 30.11 23.56 10.61
N GLY A 647 29.33 24.27 9.78
CA GLY A 647 29.53 24.33 8.32
C GLY A 647 30.32 25.52 7.74
N SER A 648 31.00 26.33 8.56
CA SER A 648 31.78 27.49 8.08
C SER A 648 33.18 27.46 8.65
N ASN A 649 34.18 27.89 7.87
CA ASN A 649 35.59 28.11 8.24
C ASN A 649 35.79 29.16 9.37
N ALA A 650 34.77 29.40 10.20
CA ALA A 650 34.88 30.15 11.44
C ALA A 650 35.36 29.20 12.54
N PHE A 651 36.59 29.42 13.00
CA PHE A 651 37.12 28.99 14.29
C PHE A 651 36.09 28.44 15.29
N ALA A 652 36.22 27.16 15.64
CA ALA A 652 36.14 26.65 17.01
C ALA A 652 34.98 27.17 17.89
N ALA A 653 33.72 27.06 17.47
CA ALA A 653 32.59 27.20 18.38
C ALA A 653 32.30 25.85 19.07
N ALA A 654 32.38 25.82 20.40
CA ALA A 654 31.95 24.67 21.19
C ALA A 654 30.44 24.42 20.99
N VAL A 655 30.04 23.16 20.80
CA VAL A 655 28.63 22.77 20.73
C VAL A 655 28.16 22.45 22.15
N HIS A 656 27.20 23.23 22.63
CA HIS A 656 26.60 23.03 23.93
C HIS A 656 25.34 22.18 23.80
N VAL A 657 25.35 21.02 24.45
CA VAL A 657 24.25 20.05 24.49
C VAL A 657 23.68 20.01 25.90
N ALA A 658 22.37 20.23 26.04
CA ALA A 658 21.67 20.02 27.31
C ALA A 658 20.89 18.71 27.30
N VAL A 659 20.91 17.97 28.40
CA VAL A 659 20.10 16.77 28.62
C VAL A 659 19.12 17.07 29.74
N ILE A 660 17.82 16.96 29.47
CA ILE A 660 16.78 17.08 30.49
C ILE A 660 16.42 15.68 30.97
N PHE A 661 16.68 15.41 32.24
CA PHE A 661 16.48 14.11 32.87
C PHE A 661 15.44 14.21 33.99
N THR A 662 14.34 13.51 33.81
CA THR A 662 13.19 13.51 34.73
C THR A 662 13.01 12.14 35.37
N GLY A 663 13.56 11.10 34.72
CA GLY A 663 13.52 9.70 35.15
C GLY A 663 12.69 8.85 34.19
N GLY A 664 13.10 7.59 34.01
CA GLY A 664 12.44 6.67 33.09
C GLY A 664 13.33 6.13 31.98
N GLN A 665 12.79 5.23 31.15
CA GLN A 665 13.57 4.50 30.14
C GLN A 665 14.06 5.40 29.00
N ASP A 666 13.23 6.33 28.55
CA ASP A 666 13.53 7.23 27.43
C ASP A 666 14.63 8.24 27.80
N ASP A 667 14.55 8.84 28.98
CA ASP A 667 15.56 9.78 29.51
C ASP A 667 16.92 9.11 29.71
N ARG A 668 16.93 7.84 30.12
CA ARG A 668 18.16 7.07 30.25
C ARG A 668 18.82 6.79 28.88
N GLU A 669 18.04 6.58 27.81
CA GLU A 669 18.62 6.47 26.45
C GLU A 669 19.16 7.83 25.97
N ALA A 670 18.47 8.92 26.29
CA ALA A 670 18.94 10.28 26.03
C ALA A 670 20.28 10.56 26.72
N LEU A 671 20.40 10.21 28.00
CA LEU A 671 21.64 10.38 28.76
C LEU A 671 22.77 9.49 28.20
N ALA A 672 22.51 8.21 27.94
CA ALA A 672 23.49 7.30 27.36
C ALA A 672 24.00 7.77 25.99
N TYR A 673 23.13 8.38 25.16
CA TYR A 673 23.54 8.95 23.89
C TYR A 673 24.39 10.22 24.08
N ALA A 674 23.98 11.13 24.98
CA ALA A 674 24.74 12.33 25.28
C ALA A 674 26.14 12.03 25.87
N GLU A 675 26.26 10.98 26.69
CA GLU A 675 27.54 10.49 27.18
C GLU A 675 28.51 10.14 26.06
N ARG A 676 28.02 9.52 24.98
CA ARG A 676 28.84 9.21 23.81
C ARG A 676 29.29 10.48 23.08
N MET A 677 28.43 11.50 23.03
CA MET A 677 28.77 12.80 22.42
C MET A 677 29.88 13.53 23.18
N MET A 678 30.01 13.33 24.50
CA MET A 678 31.10 13.93 25.30
C MET A 678 32.50 13.51 24.85
N ALA A 679 32.63 12.38 24.15
CA ALA A 679 33.91 11.95 23.59
C ALA A 679 34.39 12.87 22.45
N HIS A 680 33.53 13.73 21.91
CA HIS A 680 33.94 14.74 20.94
C HIS A 680 34.56 15.96 21.66
N PRO A 681 35.79 16.39 21.30
CA PRO A 681 36.52 17.41 22.06
C PRO A 681 35.86 18.80 22.07
N MET A 682 34.95 19.07 21.15
CA MET A 682 34.21 20.33 21.04
C MET A 682 32.78 20.27 21.58
N VAL A 683 32.35 19.15 22.15
CA VAL A 683 30.99 19.00 22.70
C VAL A 683 31.03 19.15 24.22
N HIS A 684 30.22 20.06 24.74
CA HIS A 684 30.00 20.25 26.17
C HIS A 684 28.59 19.78 26.50
N VAL A 685 28.46 18.88 27.48
CA VAL A 685 27.17 18.31 27.88
C VAL A 685 26.79 18.80 29.26
N THR A 686 25.60 19.41 29.38
CA THR A 686 25.01 19.79 30.66
C THR A 686 23.82 18.88 30.95
N LEU A 687 23.83 18.21 32.10
CA LEU A 687 22.71 17.40 32.58
C LEU A 687 21.87 18.21 33.59
N LEU A 688 20.60 18.46 33.25
CA LEU A 688 19.61 19.02 34.17
C LEU A 688 18.71 17.89 34.70
N LYS A 689 18.89 17.51 35.96
CA LYS A 689 18.02 16.56 36.66
C LYS A 689 16.86 17.31 37.32
N LEU A 690 15.64 17.07 36.84
CA LEU A 690 14.41 17.65 37.38
C LEU A 690 13.83 16.70 38.44
N LEU A 691 13.81 17.14 39.69
CA LEU A 691 13.28 16.36 40.81
C LEU A 691 11.79 16.65 40.98
N VAL A 692 10.96 15.77 40.44
CA VAL A 692 9.50 15.82 40.60
C VAL A 692 9.08 15.20 41.93
N ARG A 693 8.37 15.98 42.76
CA ARG A 693 7.90 15.53 44.09
C ARG A 693 6.57 14.78 44.01
N CYS A 694 6.62 13.45 43.88
CA CYS A 694 5.42 12.61 43.93
C CYS A 694 5.01 12.23 45.36
N PRO A 695 3.70 12.19 45.70
CA PRO A 695 3.22 11.50 46.89
C PRO A 695 3.36 9.97 46.68
N ARG A 696 3.81 9.27 47.74
CA ARG A 696 4.21 7.86 47.78
C ARG A 696 3.22 6.89 47.11
N GLU A 697 3.71 6.01 46.23
CA GLU A 697 3.65 4.52 46.32
C GLU A 697 4.02 3.83 44.98
N TYR A 698 4.99 2.90 44.99
CA TYR A 698 5.03 1.55 44.39
C TYR A 698 6.48 1.00 44.48
N VAL A 699 6.65 -0.33 44.68
CA VAL A 699 7.98 -0.98 44.84
C VAL A 699 8.74 -1.10 43.51
N GLU A 700 8.05 -1.18 42.37
CA GLU A 700 8.68 -1.21 41.03
C GLU A 700 9.46 0.09 40.73
N ASP A 701 9.04 1.24 41.30
CA ASP A 701 9.74 2.53 41.16
C ASP A 701 11.10 2.56 41.87
N MET A 702 11.32 1.73 42.90
CA MET A 702 12.58 1.76 43.66
C MET A 702 13.76 1.23 42.84
N LEU A 703 13.56 0.19 42.03
CA LEU A 703 14.63 -0.36 41.18
C LEU A 703 14.90 0.52 39.97
N GLU A 704 13.85 1.09 39.36
CA GLU A 704 14.02 2.07 38.26
C GLU A 704 14.73 3.33 38.76
N LYS A 705 14.38 3.82 39.95
CA LYS A 705 15.08 4.94 40.58
C LYS A 705 16.54 4.63 40.89
N LYS A 706 16.87 3.43 41.36
CA LYS A 706 18.26 3.01 41.55
C LYS A 706 19.05 2.99 40.23
N LEU A 707 18.43 2.51 39.15
CA LEU A 707 19.04 2.53 37.82
C LEU A 707 19.27 3.98 37.32
N ASP A 708 18.28 4.85 37.51
CA ASP A 708 18.36 6.26 37.14
C ASP A 708 19.47 6.97 37.95
N ASP A 709 19.55 6.72 39.26
CA ASP A 709 20.58 7.29 40.13
C ASP A 709 21.99 6.77 39.79
N ALA A 710 22.13 5.47 39.50
CA ALA A 710 23.41 4.86 39.09
C ALA A 710 23.94 5.47 37.79
N MET A 711 23.08 5.65 36.78
CA MET A 711 23.47 6.25 35.50
C MET A 711 23.88 7.73 35.65
N VAL A 712 23.15 8.50 36.46
CA VAL A 712 23.53 9.89 36.75
C VAL A 712 24.86 9.98 37.49
N GLN A 713 25.14 9.06 38.41
CA GLN A 713 26.44 9.00 39.09
C GLN A 713 27.57 8.63 38.14
N GLU A 714 27.34 7.68 37.23
CA GLU A 714 28.33 7.34 36.21
C GLU A 714 28.61 8.52 35.26
N PHE A 715 27.58 9.25 34.81
CA PHE A 715 27.74 10.47 34.02
C PHE A 715 28.66 11.47 34.72
N ARG A 716 28.44 11.71 36.03
CA ARG A 716 29.29 12.60 36.82
C ARG A 716 30.73 12.09 36.91
N ALA A 717 30.91 10.78 37.11
CA ALA A 717 32.23 10.16 37.19
C ALA A 717 32.99 10.29 35.85
N ARG A 718 32.35 9.99 34.73
CA ARG A 718 32.92 10.15 33.37
C ARG A 718 33.23 11.61 33.05
N GLY A 719 32.38 12.53 33.48
CA GLY A 719 32.60 13.97 33.33
C GLY A 719 33.92 14.44 33.93
N MET A 720 34.39 13.82 35.01
CA MET A 720 35.69 14.15 35.62
C MET A 720 36.88 13.67 34.77
N ASP A 721 36.75 12.55 34.05
CA ASP A 721 37.81 11.99 33.20
C ASP A 721 38.14 12.88 31.99
N PHE A 722 37.15 13.58 31.44
CA PHE A 722 37.30 14.42 30.24
C PHE A 722 37.80 15.85 30.54
N GLY A 723 38.07 16.17 31.82
CA GLY A 723 38.57 17.48 32.27
C GLY A 723 37.47 18.43 32.76
N CYS A 724 37.81 19.32 33.69
CA CYS A 724 36.89 20.30 34.27
C CYS A 724 36.22 21.17 33.18
N GLY A 725 34.88 21.21 33.17
CA GLY A 725 34.07 22.10 32.33
C GLY A 725 33.45 21.49 31.06
N ARG A 726 33.64 20.19 30.78
CA ARG A 726 32.95 19.51 29.64
C ARG A 726 31.64 18.82 30.01
N ALA A 727 31.52 18.42 31.27
CA ALA A 727 30.31 17.87 31.84
C ALA A 727 29.86 18.76 32.99
N GLU A 728 28.67 19.35 32.88
CA GLU A 728 28.05 20.11 33.94
C GLU A 728 26.80 19.39 34.44
N TYR A 729 26.52 19.54 35.73
CA TYR A 729 25.41 18.87 36.37
C TYR A 729 24.62 19.86 37.23
N TYR A 730 23.32 20.00 36.95
CA TYR A 730 22.39 20.83 37.72
C TYR A 730 21.22 19.98 38.21
N GLU A 731 20.84 20.18 39.46
CA GLU A 731 19.60 19.67 40.05
C GLU A 731 18.65 20.83 40.28
N ASP A 732 17.41 20.69 39.78
CA ASP A 732 16.34 21.64 40.08
C ASP A 732 15.11 20.89 40.62
N ALA A 733 14.57 21.38 41.73
CA ALA A 733 13.43 20.79 42.41
C ALA A 733 12.15 21.49 41.94
N ALA A 734 11.55 20.98 40.87
CA ALA A 734 10.29 21.51 40.35
C ALA A 734 9.10 21.01 41.18
N VAL A 735 8.39 21.93 41.83
CA VAL A 735 7.18 21.64 42.63
C VAL A 735 5.94 21.57 41.74
N ASP A 736 5.87 22.42 40.70
CA ASP A 736 4.70 22.60 39.83
C ASP A 736 5.07 22.52 38.32
N PRO A 737 4.09 22.22 37.44
CA PRO A 737 4.24 22.24 35.97
C PRO A 737 4.90 23.50 35.42
N MET A 738 4.48 24.68 35.91
CA MET A 738 5.02 25.98 35.49
C MET A 738 6.49 26.16 35.95
N GLY A 739 6.82 25.71 37.16
CA GLY A 739 8.19 25.74 37.67
C GLY A 739 9.13 24.87 36.84
N THR A 740 8.64 23.71 36.38
CA THR A 740 9.38 22.84 35.44
C THR A 740 9.68 23.56 34.13
N MET A 741 8.70 24.26 33.55
CA MET A 741 8.88 24.97 32.28
C MET A 741 9.78 26.20 32.44
N ASP A 742 9.71 26.91 33.56
CA ASP A 742 10.61 28.02 33.85
C ASP A 742 12.06 27.56 34.04
N ALA A 743 12.28 26.40 34.67
CA ALA A 743 13.60 25.77 34.75
C ALA A 743 14.15 25.43 33.36
N ILE A 744 13.31 24.87 32.48
CA ILE A 744 13.70 24.57 31.10
C ILE A 744 13.99 25.86 30.31
N ARG A 745 13.16 26.91 30.45
CA ARG A 745 13.37 28.21 29.79
C ARG A 745 14.71 28.85 30.13
N ARG A 746 15.18 28.71 31.38
CA ARG A 746 16.49 29.24 31.80
C ARG A 746 17.67 28.61 31.06
N LEU A 747 17.51 27.41 30.51
CA LEU A 747 18.54 26.79 29.67
C LEU A 747 18.62 27.43 28.27
N GLY A 748 17.50 27.94 27.74
CA GLY A 748 17.31 28.24 26.31
C GLY A 748 18.45 28.97 25.60
N ASP A 749 19.01 30.02 26.20
CA ASP A 749 19.93 30.94 25.52
C ASP A 749 21.34 30.38 25.26
N HIS A 750 21.72 29.28 25.91
CA HIS A 750 23.10 28.79 25.92
C HIS A 750 23.34 27.47 25.16
N TYR A 751 22.30 26.75 24.76
CA TYR A 751 22.43 25.42 24.16
C TYR A 751 22.00 25.37 22.70
N ASN A 752 22.80 24.64 21.90
CA ASN A 752 22.53 24.42 20.48
C ASN A 752 21.60 23.21 20.26
N LEU A 753 21.71 22.20 21.13
CA LEU A 753 20.93 20.97 21.08
C LEU A 753 20.41 20.62 22.48
N VAL A 754 19.13 20.29 22.60
CA VAL A 754 18.53 19.75 23.82
C VAL A 754 18.07 18.31 23.56
N ILE A 755 18.46 17.37 24.42
CA ILE A 755 18.09 15.97 24.33
C ILE A 755 17.18 15.63 25.52
N THR A 756 16.05 14.99 25.25
CA THR A 756 15.07 14.61 26.30
C THR A 756 14.36 13.32 25.92
N GLY A 757 13.88 12.56 26.89
CA GLY A 757 13.01 11.42 26.64
C GLY A 757 11.58 11.84 26.31
N ARG A 758 10.90 11.03 25.48
CA ARG A 758 9.51 11.27 25.08
C ARG A 758 8.53 11.02 26.23
N GLN A 759 8.70 9.92 26.95
CA GLN A 759 7.78 9.51 28.01
C GLN A 759 8.42 9.67 29.39
N SER A 760 7.80 10.54 30.20
CA SER A 760 8.08 10.65 31.63
C SER A 760 6.78 10.39 32.39
N SER A 761 6.64 9.20 32.98
CA SER A 761 5.46 8.83 33.79
C SER A 761 5.20 9.81 34.93
N LEU A 762 6.27 10.37 35.49
CA LEU A 762 6.26 11.36 36.56
C LEU A 762 5.69 12.70 36.09
N ILE A 763 6.05 13.17 34.90
CA ILE A 763 5.56 14.44 34.36
C ILE A 763 4.14 14.28 33.81
N THR A 764 3.84 13.18 33.13
CA THR A 764 2.47 12.92 32.64
C THR A 764 1.48 12.89 33.80
N SER A 765 1.81 12.21 34.90
CA SER A 765 0.94 12.19 36.10
C SER A 765 0.85 13.53 36.85
N MET A 766 1.89 14.36 36.79
CA MET A 766 1.86 15.73 37.33
C MET A 766 0.92 16.62 36.51
N PHE A 767 1.03 16.61 35.17
CA PHE A 767 0.23 17.44 34.27
C PHE A 767 -1.23 16.94 34.16
N GLU A 768 -1.50 15.63 34.29
CA GLU A 768 -2.85 15.06 34.37
C GLU A 768 -3.65 15.52 35.59
N ARG A 769 -2.97 15.85 36.71
CA ARG A 769 -3.63 16.37 37.91
C ARG A 769 -4.01 17.85 37.81
N SER A 770 -3.34 18.64 36.97
CA SER A 770 -3.68 20.03 36.71
C SER A 770 -4.70 20.13 35.57
N LEU A 771 -5.97 19.83 35.88
CA LEU A 771 -7.09 19.70 34.94
C LEU A 771 -7.38 20.96 34.08
N ASP A 772 -6.86 22.14 34.45
CA ASP A 772 -7.17 23.43 33.82
C ASP A 772 -6.16 23.88 32.74
N THR A 773 -4.98 23.26 32.62
CA THR A 773 -3.87 23.71 31.74
C THR A 773 -3.56 22.77 30.56
N MET A 774 -4.39 21.75 30.31
CA MET A 774 -4.20 20.79 29.20
C MET A 774 -4.57 21.33 27.81
N THR A 775 -5.26 22.47 27.71
CA THR A 775 -5.81 22.92 26.42
C THR A 775 -4.86 23.77 25.58
N SER A 776 -3.69 24.16 26.09
CA SER A 776 -2.71 24.95 25.33
C SER A 776 -1.45 24.19 24.93
N TRP A 777 -1.09 23.09 25.60
CA TRP A 777 0.19 22.38 25.41
C TRP A 777 -0.07 20.91 25.11
N GLY A 778 0.45 20.40 23.99
CA GLY A 778 0.17 19.04 23.51
C GLY A 778 -0.36 18.95 22.07
N ASP A 779 0.02 19.88 21.19
CA ASP A 779 -0.35 19.81 19.77
C ASP A 779 0.27 18.58 19.07
N ASP A 780 1.46 18.16 19.56
CA ASP A 780 2.23 17.04 19.03
C ASP A 780 2.55 15.94 20.09
N PRO A 781 1.65 14.97 20.32
CA PRO A 781 1.84 13.87 21.28
C PRO A 781 3.00 12.90 20.94
N GLU A 782 3.55 13.00 19.73
CA GLU A 782 4.73 12.23 19.30
C GLU A 782 6.04 12.74 19.92
N LEU A 783 6.11 14.01 20.32
CA LEU A 783 7.28 14.60 20.96
C LEU A 783 7.26 14.49 22.49
N GLY A 784 6.10 14.22 23.09
CA GLY A 784 5.91 14.29 24.54
C GLY A 784 5.86 15.73 25.06
N ILE A 785 5.47 15.92 26.31
CA ILE A 785 5.17 17.26 26.88
C ILE A 785 6.39 18.19 26.82
N ILE A 786 7.56 17.72 27.27
CA ILE A 786 8.80 18.51 27.25
C ILE A 786 9.28 18.73 25.80
N GLY A 787 9.25 17.69 24.98
CA GLY A 787 9.68 17.77 23.58
C GLY A 787 8.87 18.76 22.76
N ASP A 788 7.54 18.77 22.95
CA ASP A 788 6.61 19.71 22.31
C ASP A 788 6.92 21.17 22.71
N PHE A 789 7.15 21.40 24.02
CA PHE A 789 7.53 22.72 24.51
C PHE A 789 8.83 23.25 23.89
N ILE A 790 9.86 22.42 23.78
CA ILE A 790 11.14 22.81 23.16
C ILE A 790 10.98 22.99 21.64
N ALA A 791 10.10 22.20 21.01
CA ALA A 791 9.79 22.30 19.60
C ALA A 791 8.95 23.55 19.25
N SER A 792 8.21 24.12 20.19
CA SER A 792 7.49 25.40 20.02
C SER A 792 8.43 26.58 19.70
N GLU A 793 7.90 27.61 19.03
CA GLU A 793 8.59 28.89 18.82
C GLU A 793 8.77 29.67 20.12
N ASP A 794 7.95 29.36 21.15
CA ASP A 794 8.01 29.99 22.47
C ASP A 794 9.32 29.72 23.21
N TYR A 795 10.03 28.64 22.84
CA TYR A 795 11.31 28.29 23.42
C TYR A 795 12.47 28.91 22.63
N ASN A 796 13.17 29.87 23.26
CA ASN A 796 14.33 30.60 22.71
C ASN A 796 14.11 31.14 21.28
N GLY A 797 12.90 31.64 20.98
CA GLY A 797 12.54 32.17 19.68
C GLY A 797 12.77 31.20 18.52
N GLY A 798 12.67 29.89 18.78
CA GLY A 798 12.85 28.84 17.80
C GLY A 798 14.29 28.63 17.30
N LYS A 799 15.32 28.95 18.10
CA LYS A 799 16.73 28.81 17.67
C LYS A 799 17.42 27.52 18.12
N THR A 800 16.89 26.85 19.15
CA THR A 800 17.50 25.66 19.73
C THR A 800 16.94 24.39 19.09
N SER A 801 17.81 23.49 18.64
CA SER A 801 17.39 22.19 18.09
C SER A 801 17.10 21.19 19.20
N ALA A 802 16.20 20.23 18.96
CA ALA A 802 15.84 19.23 19.95
C ALA A 802 15.96 17.80 19.38
N LEU A 803 16.38 16.86 20.22
CA LEU A 803 16.36 15.43 19.93
C LEU A 803 15.52 14.71 20.99
N ILE A 804 14.36 14.21 20.58
CA ILE A 804 13.43 13.52 21.46
C ILE A 804 13.67 12.02 21.33
N MET A 805 14.12 11.38 22.40
CA MET A 805 14.46 9.96 22.43
C MET A 805 13.27 9.12 22.90
N HIS A 806 13.07 7.99 22.26
CA HIS A 806 12.04 7.03 22.61
C HIS A 806 12.55 5.60 22.52
N ARG A 807 12.25 4.81 23.54
CA ARG A 807 12.51 3.38 23.62
C ARG A 807 11.18 2.64 23.75
N TYR A 808 11.02 1.58 22.95
CA TYR A 808 9.84 0.74 23.07
C TYR A 808 9.82 0.08 24.47
N PRO A 809 8.68 0.09 25.19
CA PRO A 809 8.59 -0.49 26.52
C PRO A 809 8.81 -2.00 26.42
N SER A 810 10.01 -2.45 26.76
CA SER A 810 10.28 -3.86 27.04
C SER A 810 10.20 -4.06 28.54
N LYS A 811 9.38 -5.02 28.99
CA LYS A 811 9.44 -5.48 30.38
C LYS A 811 10.77 -6.22 30.56
N MET A 812 11.81 -5.46 30.87
CA MET A 812 13.12 -5.99 31.24
C MET A 812 12.92 -6.83 32.51
N THR A 813 13.39 -8.08 32.50
CA THR A 813 13.29 -8.97 33.68
C THR A 813 14.04 -8.34 34.86
N GLU A 814 13.56 -8.55 36.09
CA GLU A 814 14.23 -8.01 37.29
C GLU A 814 15.72 -8.39 37.37
N SER A 815 16.07 -9.60 36.94
CA SER A 815 17.46 -10.07 36.86
C SER A 815 18.30 -9.25 35.89
N GLY A 816 17.76 -8.89 34.72
CA GLY A 816 18.45 -8.01 33.77
C GLY A 816 18.63 -6.58 34.30
N LYS A 817 17.65 -6.07 35.05
CA LYS A 817 17.75 -4.76 35.73
C LYS A 817 18.85 -4.76 36.80
N ARG A 818 18.96 -5.80 37.63
CA ARG A 818 20.02 -5.91 38.66
C ARG A 818 21.42 -6.00 38.07
N LEU A 819 21.61 -6.80 37.02
CA LEU A 819 22.90 -6.93 36.31
C LEU A 819 23.44 -5.58 35.82
N ILE A 820 22.56 -4.68 35.36
CA ILE A 820 22.96 -3.34 34.91
C ILE A 820 23.36 -2.45 36.08
N VAL A 821 22.62 -2.50 37.20
CA VAL A 821 22.99 -1.78 38.43
C VAL A 821 24.35 -2.27 38.94
N ASP A 822 24.54 -3.59 39.03
CA ASP A 822 25.78 -4.20 39.49
C ASP A 822 26.97 -3.82 38.58
N TYR A 823 26.76 -3.76 37.25
CA TYR A 823 27.78 -3.30 36.30
C TYR A 823 28.20 -1.85 36.54
N TYR A 824 27.25 -0.94 36.77
CA TYR A 824 27.57 0.47 37.04
C TYR A 824 28.23 0.66 38.41
N ASP A 825 27.78 -0.08 39.43
CA ASP A 825 28.41 -0.08 40.75
C ASP A 825 29.85 -0.62 40.67
N GLU A 826 30.11 -1.70 39.91
CA GLU A 826 31.46 -2.20 39.62
C GLU A 826 32.31 -1.17 38.88
N CYS A 827 31.78 -0.49 37.85
CA CYS A 827 32.50 0.56 37.13
C CYS A 827 32.89 1.73 38.04
N LEU A 828 32.01 2.13 38.96
CA LEU A 828 32.28 3.18 39.96
C LEU A 828 33.33 2.72 40.97
N LEU A 829 33.27 1.46 41.43
CA LEU A 829 34.26 0.88 42.34
C LEU A 829 35.65 0.82 41.71
N VAL A 830 35.77 0.36 40.46
CA VAL A 830 37.04 0.28 39.73
C VAL A 830 37.68 1.66 39.53
N ARG A 831 36.88 2.73 39.41
CA ARG A 831 37.38 4.11 39.27
C ARG A 831 37.69 4.82 40.59
N SER A 832 37.18 4.30 41.71
CA SER A 832 37.43 4.84 43.05
C SER A 832 38.77 4.38 43.65
N VAL A 833 39.35 3.32 43.07
CA VAL A 833 40.70 2.80 43.34
C VAL A 833 41.69 3.44 42.37
#